data_AF-A0A1T1B500-F1
#
_entry.id   AF-A0A1T1B500-F1
#
_cell.length_a   1.000
_cell.length_b   1.000
_cell.length_c   1.000
_cell.angle_alpha   90.00
_cell.angle_beta   90.00
_cell.angle_gamma   90.00
#
_symmetry.space_group_name_H-M   'P 1'
#
loop_
_entity.id
_entity.type
_entity.pdbx_description
1 polymer ?
#
loop_
_entity_poly.entity_id
_entity_poly.type
_entity_poly.pdbx_seq_one_letter_code
_entity_poly.pdbx_strand_id
1 'polypeptide(L)'
;MKLGLQSLPEVTRVQLGLNVSMDLQAVVVTLAMKVGYGALDAQYRVLTKRPLAQDFRAQVTALDTGREVMRLSGTDRAGVIDAMLDVHTESRYMVGLDVVDRAARTDNVLSNALIGTTRQLGQNIVDVPRPVAGVLQQVRRALPLPALIRNAEVERFQVISDPKVIEELRQELADARAKGQTQQLLTTYRQQTGRSLYTRLGELVRDAGQRKILLDLLPPPISEAQLTYDAFLENIAIGMGYENVTGDALEGKEAFEDERRHGQPAALLAYFGYSAGDAIHGKWGLDFRVFTPIPGRAKYKDVIVAWRGTEGVTIDLKNNKAGVIDTKIGDFAPGSIGYYQIQQNEDLISAQLAKARAAGPILMVGHSLGGGLAQLAATLYPQYARTVVTFQGANIDEKDVARLEVYNKANPQLAITSRHYRADGDVVPTSGDRGLPGQIHYFDPQWKPHGTDAPFAGDITKLATSGHNIPLLNTYLQGLKTSNPALSILKTAGIQDEHQFAPGQARQDARVVYGGSYSSAQDPRLVTEGGRDNLLGLQRYLTYVSQKHPNLKDLKVIGGFADMVVTGGSYTDVIMDGLPVNTLLDHLTTLALKSESYAAFVKSALKLMGLTDGTYGPVTLNVTQNDLDMAKELNLKLPDKVTVSSELLQDVVAPQDLLEKIYPDLKNIYRSVK
;
A
#
# COMPACT_ATOMS: atom_id res chain seq x y z
N MET A 1 21.79 -13.72 58.25
CA MET A 1 20.71 -13.59 57.23
C MET A 1 20.08 -14.92 56.81
N LYS A 2 20.82 -16.00 56.52
CA LYS A 2 20.23 -17.29 56.08
C LYS A 2 19.28 -17.98 57.09
N LEU A 3 19.38 -17.69 58.38
CA LEU A 3 18.55 -18.33 59.43
C LEU A 3 17.20 -17.63 59.71
N GLY A 4 16.95 -16.44 59.15
CA GLY A 4 15.68 -15.71 59.37
C GLY A 4 14.65 -15.85 58.26
N LEU A 5 15.04 -16.38 57.09
CA LEU A 5 14.15 -16.48 55.92
C LEU A 5 13.25 -17.72 55.99
N GLN A 6 13.68 -18.81 56.63
CA GLN A 6 12.93 -20.07 56.68
C GLN A 6 11.69 -20.02 57.58
N SER A 7 11.59 -19.04 58.48
CA SER A 7 10.44 -18.84 59.37
C SER A 7 9.33 -17.97 58.75
N LEU A 8 9.54 -17.42 57.56
CA LEU A 8 8.53 -16.62 56.88
C LEU A 8 7.54 -17.51 56.12
N PRO A 9 6.24 -17.14 56.07
CA PRO A 9 5.27 -17.80 55.21
C PRO A 9 5.79 -17.89 53.77
N GLU A 10 5.50 -19.00 53.09
CA GLU A 10 6.03 -19.28 51.75
C GLU A 10 5.75 -18.15 50.76
N VAL A 11 4.57 -17.55 50.83
CA VAL A 11 4.19 -16.36 50.06
C VAL A 11 5.14 -15.18 50.31
N THR A 12 5.49 -14.90 51.56
CA THR A 12 6.43 -13.82 51.91
C THR A 12 7.85 -14.14 51.50
N ARG A 13 8.27 -15.41 51.52
CA ARG A 13 9.57 -15.86 50.98
C ARG A 13 9.65 -15.71 49.47
N VAL A 14 8.59 -16.06 48.75
CA VAL A 14 8.51 -15.89 47.29
C VAL A 14 8.48 -14.41 46.92
N GLN A 15 7.72 -13.59 47.65
CA GLN A 15 7.69 -12.13 47.47
C GLN A 15 9.06 -11.48 47.76
N LEU A 16 9.74 -11.87 48.85
CA LEU A 16 11.09 -11.42 49.16
C LEU A 16 12.10 -11.93 48.13
N GLY A 17 11.94 -13.15 47.62
CA GLY A 17 12.78 -13.70 46.55
C GLY A 17 12.62 -12.93 45.24
N LEU A 18 11.39 -12.56 44.87
CA LEU A 18 11.07 -11.74 43.70
C LEU A 18 11.57 -10.31 43.86
N ASN A 19 11.32 -9.67 45.01
CA ASN A 19 11.78 -8.31 45.29
C ASN A 19 13.32 -8.25 45.36
N VAL A 20 13.98 -9.23 45.99
CA VAL A 20 15.45 -9.29 46.03
C VAL A 20 16.04 -9.62 44.66
N SER A 21 15.38 -10.44 43.83
CA SER A 21 15.80 -10.72 42.45
C SER A 21 15.68 -9.48 41.56
N MET A 22 14.58 -8.75 41.67
CA MET A 22 14.32 -7.51 40.91
C MET A 22 15.22 -6.36 41.39
N ASP A 23 15.44 -6.23 42.70
CA ASP A 23 16.36 -5.24 43.26
C ASP A 23 17.83 -5.58 42.97
N LEU A 24 18.23 -6.87 42.95
CA LEU A 24 19.57 -7.24 42.48
C LEU A 24 19.74 -6.91 41.00
N GLN A 25 18.72 -7.16 40.17
CA GLN A 25 18.77 -6.82 38.75
C GLN A 25 18.85 -5.30 38.55
N ALA A 26 18.09 -4.50 39.31
CA ALA A 26 18.16 -3.04 39.26
C ALA A 26 19.49 -2.47 39.78
N VAL A 27 20.04 -3.03 40.87
CA VAL A 27 21.33 -2.64 41.45
C VAL A 27 22.50 -3.05 40.54
N VAL A 28 22.44 -4.21 39.90
CA VAL A 28 23.46 -4.70 38.96
C VAL A 28 23.42 -3.94 37.64
N VAL A 29 22.24 -3.59 37.12
CA VAL A 29 22.09 -2.70 35.96
C VAL A 29 22.64 -1.30 36.29
N THR A 30 22.36 -0.78 37.50
CA THR A 30 22.88 0.52 37.96
C THR A 30 24.40 0.52 38.19
N LEU A 31 24.98 -0.59 38.67
CA LEU A 31 26.43 -0.77 38.83
C LEU A 31 27.15 -0.98 37.49
N ALA A 32 26.55 -1.72 36.56
CA ALA A 32 27.08 -1.92 35.20
C ALA A 32 27.11 -0.60 34.40
N MET A 33 26.12 0.27 34.60
CA MET A 33 26.11 1.62 34.01
C MET A 33 27.13 2.59 34.61
N LYS A 34 27.65 2.34 35.83
CA LYS A 34 28.58 3.25 36.53
C LYS A 34 30.07 2.90 36.44
N VAL A 35 30.46 1.65 36.17
CA VAL A 35 31.85 1.18 36.38
C VAL A 35 32.63 0.86 35.09
N GLY A 36 32.01 0.94 33.91
CA GLY A 36 32.71 0.77 32.63
C GLY A 36 32.97 -0.70 32.27
N TYR A 37 32.54 -1.06 31.06
CA TYR A 37 32.47 -2.42 30.54
C TYR A 37 33.82 -2.92 30.03
N GLY A 38 34.31 -4.05 30.55
CA GLY A 38 35.50 -4.69 29.98
C GLY A 38 35.70 -6.16 30.35
N ALA A 39 35.64 -6.53 31.64
CA ALA A 39 36.12 -7.85 32.08
C ALA A 39 35.06 -8.79 32.67
N LEU A 40 33.94 -8.28 33.20
CA LEU A 40 32.89 -9.11 33.82
C LEU A 40 31.94 -9.78 32.81
N ASP A 41 31.94 -9.34 31.55
CA ASP A 41 30.93 -9.69 30.54
C ASP A 41 31.09 -11.12 29.98
N ALA A 42 32.32 -11.63 29.84
CA ALA A 42 32.55 -12.93 29.20
C ALA A 42 32.18 -14.13 30.10
N GLN A 43 32.46 -14.04 31.40
CA GLN A 43 32.12 -15.11 32.35
C GLN A 43 30.64 -15.07 32.78
N TYR A 44 30.03 -13.87 32.87
CA TYR A 44 28.61 -13.74 33.17
C TYR A 44 27.73 -14.29 32.05
N ARG A 45 28.09 -14.02 30.78
CA ARG A 45 27.40 -14.55 29.59
C ARG A 45 27.39 -16.07 29.49
N VAL A 46 28.32 -16.80 30.12
CA VAL A 46 28.32 -18.28 30.05
C VAL A 46 27.46 -18.90 31.15
N LEU A 47 27.40 -18.27 32.33
CA LEU A 47 26.71 -18.83 33.50
C LEU A 47 25.20 -18.50 33.56
N THR A 48 24.74 -17.40 32.93
CA THR A 48 23.31 -17.01 32.91
C THR A 48 22.56 -17.40 31.63
N LYS A 49 23.26 -17.83 30.56
CA LYS A 49 22.67 -18.19 29.25
C LYS A 49 21.92 -19.53 29.21
N ARG A 50 22.19 -20.46 30.14
CA ARG A 50 21.52 -21.78 30.17
C ARG A 50 20.14 -21.75 30.86
N PRO A 51 19.94 -21.03 31.98
CA PRO A 51 18.64 -20.96 32.64
C PRO A 51 17.59 -20.14 31.87
N LEU A 52 17.93 -18.97 31.30
CA LEU A 52 16.94 -18.06 30.69
C LEU A 52 16.18 -18.64 29.48
N ALA A 53 16.80 -19.54 28.71
CA ALA A 53 16.14 -20.22 27.59
C ALA A 53 15.42 -21.53 28.01
N GLN A 54 15.74 -22.10 29.18
CA GLN A 54 15.14 -23.34 29.68
C GLN A 54 14.03 -23.08 30.73
N ASP A 55 14.06 -21.96 31.44
CA ASP A 55 13.15 -21.62 32.56
C ASP A 55 12.11 -20.54 32.23
N PHE A 56 11.84 -20.26 30.96
CA PHE A 56 10.65 -19.45 30.59
C PHE A 56 9.37 -20.08 31.19
N ARG A 57 9.34 -21.41 31.28
CA ARG A 57 8.26 -22.18 31.91
C ARG A 57 8.09 -21.85 33.39
N ALA A 58 9.17 -21.76 34.17
CA ALA A 58 9.10 -21.45 35.60
C ALA A 58 8.69 -19.99 35.85
N GLN A 59 9.12 -19.06 35.00
CA GLN A 59 8.72 -17.65 35.09
C GLN A 59 7.26 -17.45 34.69
N VAL A 60 6.79 -18.11 33.62
CA VAL A 60 5.38 -18.12 33.21
C VAL A 60 4.51 -18.86 34.22
N THR A 61 4.95 -20.00 34.76
CA THR A 61 4.22 -20.73 35.83
C THR A 61 4.17 -19.93 37.14
N ALA A 62 5.22 -19.18 37.49
CA ALA A 62 5.20 -18.25 38.63
C ALA A 62 4.27 -17.06 38.37
N LEU A 63 4.21 -16.56 37.12
CA LEU A 63 3.21 -15.60 36.66
C LEU A 63 1.80 -16.18 36.74
N ASP A 64 1.57 -17.43 36.34
CA ASP A 64 0.26 -18.10 36.41
C ASP A 64 -0.21 -18.34 37.84
N THR A 65 0.69 -18.79 38.71
CA THR A 65 0.44 -18.96 40.15
C THR A 65 0.17 -17.60 40.82
N GLY A 66 0.83 -16.53 40.35
CA GLY A 66 0.55 -15.16 40.75
C GLY A 66 -0.76 -14.61 40.16
N ARG A 67 -1.12 -14.97 38.93
CA ARG A 67 -2.28 -14.44 38.17
C ARG A 67 -3.62 -14.83 38.77
N GLU A 68 -3.76 -16.07 39.25
CA GLU A 68 -4.98 -16.50 39.95
C GLU A 68 -5.20 -15.73 41.27
N VAL A 69 -4.11 -15.29 41.90
CA VAL A 69 -4.14 -14.60 43.20
C VAL A 69 -4.17 -13.08 43.06
N MET A 70 -3.56 -12.50 42.02
CA MET A 70 -3.26 -11.06 41.95
C MET A 70 -4.31 -10.16 41.29
N ARG A 71 -5.41 -10.69 40.73
CA ARG A 71 -6.46 -9.88 40.04
C ARG A 71 -5.86 -8.76 39.17
N LEU A 72 -4.95 -9.13 38.26
CA LEU A 72 -4.22 -8.17 37.43
C LEU A 72 -5.15 -7.12 36.82
N SER A 73 -4.83 -5.85 37.07
CA SER A 73 -5.55 -4.73 36.50
C SER A 73 -5.33 -4.67 34.98
N GLY A 74 -6.15 -3.88 34.27
CA GLY A 74 -5.91 -3.63 32.84
C GLY A 74 -4.50 -3.07 32.56
N THR A 75 -3.94 -2.33 33.51
CA THR A 75 -2.59 -1.76 33.45
C THR A 75 -1.50 -2.82 33.54
N ASP A 76 -1.66 -3.78 34.47
CA ASP A 76 -0.69 -4.87 34.64
C ASP A 76 -0.69 -5.78 33.41
N ARG A 77 -1.87 -6.07 32.86
CA ARG A 77 -2.03 -6.87 31.63
C ARG A 77 -1.39 -6.22 30.40
N ALA A 78 -1.56 -4.90 30.24
CA ALA A 78 -0.92 -4.16 29.16
C ALA A 78 0.61 -4.25 29.24
N GLY A 79 1.18 -4.08 30.44
CA GLY A 79 2.61 -4.22 30.68
C GLY A 79 3.13 -5.65 30.44
N VAL A 80 2.37 -6.68 30.81
CA VAL A 80 2.73 -8.08 30.53
C VAL A 80 2.76 -8.36 29.03
N ILE A 81 1.74 -7.92 28.28
CA ILE A 81 1.72 -8.08 26.83
C ILE A 81 2.90 -7.36 26.18
N ASP A 82 3.19 -6.13 26.59
CA ASP A 82 4.32 -5.37 26.04
C ASP A 82 5.66 -6.07 26.32
N ALA A 83 5.85 -6.55 27.55
CA ALA A 83 7.03 -7.33 27.93
C ALA A 83 7.15 -8.64 27.13
N MET A 84 6.05 -9.36 26.89
CA MET A 84 6.06 -10.56 26.03
C MET A 84 6.52 -10.24 24.59
N LEU A 85 6.05 -9.11 24.05
CA LEU A 85 6.39 -8.64 22.72
C LEU A 85 7.86 -8.20 22.61
N ASP A 86 8.40 -7.54 23.65
CA ASP A 86 9.75 -6.99 23.67
C ASP A 86 10.83 -8.01 24.06
N VAL A 87 10.60 -8.84 25.09
CA VAL A 87 11.57 -9.84 25.59
C VAL A 87 11.88 -10.91 24.53
N HIS A 88 10.88 -11.28 23.70
CA HIS A 88 11.13 -12.18 22.58
C HIS A 88 12.06 -11.58 21.52
N THR A 89 11.91 -10.26 21.28
CA THR A 89 12.73 -9.52 20.32
C THR A 89 14.17 -9.39 20.81
N GLU A 90 14.36 -9.06 22.09
CA GLU A 90 15.69 -8.90 22.70
C GLU A 90 16.45 -10.24 22.79
N SER A 91 15.75 -11.33 23.14
CA SER A 91 16.36 -12.67 23.22
C SER A 91 16.86 -13.19 21.87
N ARG A 92 16.12 -12.95 20.77
CA ARG A 92 16.56 -13.33 19.41
C ARG A 92 17.72 -12.46 18.92
N TYR A 93 17.70 -11.16 19.17
CA TYR A 93 18.79 -10.24 18.83
C TYR A 93 20.12 -10.69 19.46
N MET A 94 20.08 -11.07 20.74
CA MET A 94 21.26 -11.54 21.48
C MET A 94 21.80 -12.89 20.99
N VAL A 95 20.94 -13.80 20.54
CA VAL A 95 21.36 -15.07 19.93
C VAL A 95 21.99 -14.85 18.56
N GLY A 96 21.46 -13.91 17.76
CA GLY A 96 22.02 -13.51 16.47
C GLY A 96 23.46 -13.00 16.57
N LEU A 97 23.71 -12.11 17.53
CA LEU A 97 25.05 -11.59 17.81
C LEU A 97 26.02 -12.70 18.26
N ASP A 98 25.56 -13.67 19.04
CA ASP A 98 26.40 -14.79 19.51
C ASP A 98 26.79 -15.76 18.39
N VAL A 99 25.88 -16.02 17.43
CA VAL A 99 26.19 -16.83 16.23
C VAL A 99 27.18 -16.10 15.33
N VAL A 100 27.02 -14.78 15.15
CA VAL A 100 27.96 -13.95 14.39
C VAL A 100 29.34 -13.90 15.07
N ASP A 101 29.39 -13.74 16.40
CA ASP A 101 30.63 -13.68 17.17
C ASP A 101 31.36 -15.05 17.21
N ARG A 102 30.63 -16.17 17.27
CA ARG A 102 31.24 -17.51 17.14
C ARG A 102 31.78 -17.77 15.75
N ALA A 103 31.04 -17.40 14.70
CA ALA A 103 31.50 -17.53 13.31
C ALA A 103 32.76 -16.67 13.05
N ALA A 104 32.81 -15.46 13.61
CA ALA A 104 33.97 -14.58 13.53
C ALA A 104 35.22 -15.12 14.26
N ARG A 105 35.04 -15.97 15.27
CA ARG A 105 36.14 -16.59 16.03
C ARG A 105 36.66 -17.89 15.42
N THR A 106 35.90 -18.54 14.54
CA THR A 106 36.27 -19.84 13.94
C THR A 106 36.99 -19.74 12.59
N ASP A 107 36.92 -18.60 11.89
CA ASP A 107 37.59 -18.40 10.59
C ASP A 107 38.74 -17.36 10.68
N ASN A 108 39.98 -17.84 10.77
CA ASN A 108 41.20 -17.01 10.83
C ASN A 108 41.57 -16.29 9.51
N VAL A 109 40.79 -16.46 8.43
CA VAL A 109 41.12 -15.94 7.09
C VAL A 109 40.47 -14.57 6.79
N LEU A 110 39.48 -14.15 7.58
CA LEU A 110 38.75 -12.89 7.39
C LEU A 110 39.18 -11.81 8.41
N SER A 111 40.46 -11.46 8.46
CA SER A 111 40.97 -10.40 9.34
C SER A 111 41.32 -9.12 8.58
N ASN A 112 40.47 -8.09 8.77
CA ASN A 112 40.79 -6.67 9.05
C ASN A 112 39.74 -5.70 8.48
N ALA A 113 39.18 -5.93 7.29
CA ALA A 113 38.19 -5.01 6.72
C ALA A 113 36.79 -5.11 7.34
N LEU A 114 36.37 -6.31 7.79
CA LEU A 114 35.04 -6.53 8.39
C LEU A 114 34.99 -6.28 9.90
N ILE A 115 36.09 -6.57 10.60
CA ILE A 115 36.20 -6.47 12.07
C ILE A 115 36.33 -5.00 12.52
N GLY A 116 36.96 -4.14 11.70
CA GLY A 116 37.02 -2.69 11.94
C GLY A 116 35.64 -2.02 11.96
N THR A 117 34.76 -2.43 11.04
CA THR A 117 33.40 -1.88 10.92
C THR A 117 32.47 -2.37 12.02
N THR A 118 32.62 -3.61 12.49
CA THR A 118 31.76 -4.16 13.56
C THR A 118 32.15 -3.67 14.95
N ARG A 119 33.44 -3.38 15.22
CA ARG A 119 33.85 -2.75 16.50
C ARG A 119 33.46 -1.28 16.61
N GLN A 120 33.36 -0.54 15.49
CA GLN A 120 32.87 0.85 15.51
C GLN A 120 31.35 0.96 15.68
N LEU A 121 30.58 -0.08 15.36
CA LEU A 121 29.13 -0.14 15.56
C LEU A 121 28.70 -0.59 16.97
N GLY A 122 29.67 -0.84 17.86
CA GLY A 122 29.43 -1.23 19.26
C GLY A 122 29.25 -0.06 20.23
N GLN A 123 29.10 1.18 19.74
CA GLN A 123 28.69 2.32 20.57
C GLN A 123 27.21 2.63 20.37
N ASN A 124 26.55 3.01 21.47
CA ASN A 124 25.13 3.28 21.52
C ASN A 124 24.67 4.25 20.42
N ILE A 125 23.62 3.84 19.71
CA ILE A 125 22.80 4.59 18.74
C ILE A 125 23.49 4.86 17.39
N VAL A 126 23.08 4.13 16.34
CA VAL A 126 22.31 4.63 15.16
C VAL A 126 21.79 3.37 14.43
N ASP A 127 20.49 3.33 14.11
CA ASP A 127 19.89 2.34 13.22
C ASP A 127 20.76 2.14 11.99
N VAL A 128 21.29 0.93 11.80
CA VAL A 128 22.01 0.61 10.56
C VAL A 128 20.99 0.70 9.42
N PRO A 129 21.15 1.62 8.45
CA PRO A 129 20.18 1.79 7.40
C PRO A 129 20.00 0.50 6.60
N ARG A 130 18.75 0.13 6.34
CA ARG A 130 18.31 -1.02 5.53
C ARG A 130 19.14 -1.30 4.24
N PRO A 131 19.69 -0.33 3.47
CA PRO A 131 20.55 -0.64 2.32
C PRO A 131 21.86 -1.36 2.66
N VAL A 132 22.43 -1.15 3.86
CA VAL A 132 23.67 -1.85 4.28
C VAL A 132 23.41 -3.34 4.48
N ALA A 133 22.22 -3.71 4.96
CA ALA A 133 21.80 -5.10 5.12
C ALA A 133 21.61 -5.81 3.77
N GLY A 134 21.04 -5.13 2.77
CA GLY A 134 20.89 -5.65 1.41
C GLY A 134 22.22 -5.88 0.70
N VAL A 135 23.17 -4.95 0.86
CA VAL A 135 24.54 -5.09 0.34
C VAL A 135 25.29 -6.25 1.02
N LEU A 136 25.18 -6.37 2.35
CA LEU A 136 25.78 -7.50 3.09
C LEU A 136 25.18 -8.86 2.70
N GLN A 137 23.89 -8.91 2.36
CA GLN A 137 23.22 -10.11 1.89
C GLN A 137 23.65 -10.50 0.47
N GLN A 138 23.89 -9.53 -0.42
CA GLN A 138 24.44 -9.78 -1.76
C GLN A 138 25.91 -10.23 -1.71
N VAL A 139 26.73 -9.62 -0.84
CA VAL A 139 28.11 -10.07 -0.60
C VAL A 139 28.15 -11.49 -0.02
N ARG A 140 27.23 -11.84 0.90
CA ARG A 140 27.10 -13.21 1.43
C ARG A 140 26.68 -14.24 0.38
N ARG A 141 25.85 -13.88 -0.60
CA ARG A 141 25.43 -14.77 -1.70
C ARG A 141 26.55 -15.03 -2.71
N ALA A 142 27.47 -14.08 -2.88
CA ALA A 142 28.64 -14.22 -3.76
C ALA A 142 29.79 -15.03 -3.14
N LEU A 143 29.79 -15.24 -1.82
CA LEU A 143 30.83 -16.00 -1.11
C LEU A 143 30.46 -17.49 -0.98
N PRO A 144 31.44 -18.42 -1.06
CA PRO A 144 31.21 -19.86 -0.98
C PRO A 144 30.99 -20.30 0.48
N LEU A 145 29.91 -19.82 1.12
CA LEU A 145 29.56 -20.19 2.50
C LEU A 145 28.68 -21.46 2.53
N PRO A 146 28.75 -22.30 3.59
CA PRO A 146 27.87 -23.46 3.76
C PRO A 146 26.38 -23.08 3.63
N ALA A 147 25.55 -23.97 3.08
CA ALA A 147 24.12 -23.73 2.78
C ALA A 147 23.30 -23.23 4.00
N LEU A 148 23.72 -23.63 5.21
CA LEU A 148 23.11 -23.22 6.48
C LEU A 148 23.26 -21.70 6.76
N ILE A 149 24.27 -21.04 6.18
CA ILE A 149 24.51 -19.60 6.31
C ILE A 149 23.87 -18.81 5.15
N ARG A 150 23.69 -19.44 3.98
CA ARG A 150 23.06 -18.84 2.80
C ARG A 150 21.55 -18.61 2.96
N ASN A 151 20.89 -19.43 3.77
CA ASN A 151 19.44 -19.35 4.03
C ASN A 151 19.07 -18.57 5.30
N ALA A 152 20.05 -18.00 6.01
CA ALA A 152 19.78 -17.05 7.07
C ALA A 152 19.38 -15.71 6.43
N GLU A 153 18.09 -15.58 6.08
CA GLU A 153 17.49 -14.31 5.72
C GLU A 153 17.82 -13.29 6.82
N VAL A 154 18.38 -12.14 6.42
CA VAL A 154 18.58 -10.99 7.32
C VAL A 154 17.25 -10.30 7.63
N GLU A 155 16.14 -10.87 7.16
CA GLU A 155 14.83 -10.60 7.73
C GLU A 155 14.71 -11.26 9.11
N ARG A 156 14.69 -10.39 10.13
CA ARG A 156 13.90 -10.52 11.37
C ARG A 156 14.62 -11.13 12.59
N PHE A 157 15.37 -10.27 13.28
CA PHE A 157 15.57 -10.41 14.73
C PHE A 157 14.39 -9.89 15.58
N GLN A 158 13.33 -9.35 14.95
CA GLN A 158 12.17 -8.75 15.66
C GLN A 158 10.82 -9.41 15.33
N VAL A 159 10.79 -10.61 14.75
CA VAL A 159 9.51 -11.29 14.46
C VAL A 159 9.27 -12.43 15.43
N ILE A 160 8.10 -12.41 16.05
CA ILE A 160 7.56 -13.47 16.88
C ILE A 160 6.99 -14.53 15.95
N SER A 161 7.64 -15.69 15.94
CA SER A 161 7.19 -16.88 15.23
C SER A 161 7.11 -18.12 16.13
N ASP A 162 7.53 -17.99 17.40
CA ASP A 162 7.48 -19.08 18.36
C ASP A 162 6.01 -19.39 18.72
N PRO A 163 5.50 -20.60 18.41
CA PRO A 163 4.13 -20.97 18.71
C PRO A 163 3.75 -20.83 20.19
N LYS A 164 4.71 -20.96 21.12
CA LYS A 164 4.45 -20.80 22.55
C LYS A 164 4.13 -19.36 22.92
N VAL A 165 4.88 -18.40 22.39
CA VAL A 165 4.64 -16.97 22.63
C VAL A 165 3.29 -16.56 22.02
N ILE A 166 2.98 -17.07 20.83
CA ILE A 166 1.67 -16.83 20.20
C ILE A 166 0.53 -17.40 21.05
N GLU A 167 0.70 -18.60 21.60
CA GLU A 167 -0.30 -19.23 22.47
C GLU A 167 -0.49 -18.47 23.80
N GLU A 168 0.59 -17.97 24.41
CA GLU A 168 0.52 -17.14 25.62
C GLU A 168 -0.19 -15.80 25.36
N LEU A 169 0.16 -15.11 24.25
CA LEU A 169 -0.54 -13.90 23.82
C LEU A 169 -2.02 -14.19 23.56
N ARG A 170 -2.34 -15.32 22.91
CA ARG A 170 -3.72 -15.74 22.64
C ARG A 170 -4.49 -15.94 23.94
N GLN A 171 -3.90 -16.62 24.92
CA GLN A 171 -4.53 -16.85 26.22
C GLN A 171 -4.81 -15.52 26.93
N GLU A 172 -3.85 -14.60 27.00
CA GLU A 172 -4.04 -13.30 27.64
C GLU A 172 -5.14 -12.46 26.99
N LEU A 173 -5.19 -12.42 25.66
CA LEU A 173 -6.23 -11.71 24.92
C LEU A 173 -7.61 -12.36 25.10
N ALA A 174 -7.67 -13.69 25.11
CA ALA A 174 -8.91 -14.44 25.36
C ALA A 174 -9.43 -14.18 26.78
N ASP A 175 -8.53 -14.14 27.75
CA ASP A 175 -8.82 -13.83 29.15
C ASP A 175 -9.38 -12.41 29.31
N ALA A 176 -8.72 -11.42 28.69
CA ALA A 176 -9.18 -10.04 28.71
C ALA A 176 -10.57 -9.90 28.08
N ARG A 177 -10.82 -10.63 26.98
CA ARG A 177 -12.13 -10.67 26.32
C ARG A 177 -13.20 -11.31 27.19
N ALA A 178 -12.93 -12.46 27.80
CA ALA A 178 -13.86 -13.16 28.69
C ALA A 178 -14.25 -12.29 29.91
N LYS A 179 -13.33 -11.44 30.36
CA LYS A 179 -13.54 -10.50 31.49
C LYS A 179 -14.13 -9.14 31.07
N GLY A 180 -14.38 -8.91 29.76
CA GLY A 180 -14.88 -7.63 29.26
C GLY A 180 -13.87 -6.48 29.36
N GLN A 181 -12.57 -6.77 29.48
CA GLN A 181 -11.50 -5.81 29.72
C GLN A 181 -10.76 -5.38 28.45
N THR A 182 -11.11 -5.90 27.27
CA THR A 182 -10.36 -5.67 26.03
C THR A 182 -10.22 -4.19 25.69
N GLN A 183 -11.27 -3.38 25.85
CA GLN A 183 -11.20 -1.95 25.53
C GLN A 183 -10.27 -1.18 26.47
N GLN A 184 -10.29 -1.53 27.77
CA GLN A 184 -9.38 -0.96 28.77
C GLN A 184 -7.94 -1.35 28.43
N LEU A 185 -7.70 -2.63 28.14
CA LEU A 185 -6.38 -3.13 27.73
C LEU A 185 -5.82 -2.34 26.53
N LEU A 186 -6.60 -2.19 25.46
CA LEU A 186 -6.18 -1.46 24.26
C LEU A 186 -5.87 0.01 24.55
N THR A 187 -6.68 0.64 25.39
CA THR A 187 -6.51 2.05 25.78
C THR A 187 -5.24 2.21 26.62
N THR A 188 -5.04 1.36 27.63
CA THR A 188 -3.86 1.42 28.50
C THR A 188 -2.58 1.09 27.74
N TYR A 189 -2.59 0.07 26.88
CA TYR A 189 -1.44 -0.26 26.02
C TYR A 189 -1.03 0.96 25.17
N ARG A 190 -2.00 1.65 24.56
CA ARG A 190 -1.73 2.86 23.77
C ARG A 190 -1.20 4.01 24.61
N GLN A 191 -1.73 4.22 25.81
CA GLN A 191 -1.25 5.26 26.72
C GLN A 191 0.17 5.01 27.21
N GLN A 192 0.53 3.75 27.49
CA GLN A 192 1.85 3.36 27.97
C GLN A 192 2.92 3.41 26.88
N THR A 193 2.61 2.87 25.71
CA THR A 193 3.61 2.66 24.63
C THR A 193 3.59 3.77 23.57
N GLY A 194 2.54 4.59 23.55
CA GLY A 194 2.25 5.52 22.45
C GLY A 194 1.80 4.81 21.16
N ARG A 195 1.70 3.47 21.13
CA ARG A 195 1.40 2.67 19.94
C ARG A 195 0.11 1.87 20.09
N SER A 196 -0.52 1.58 18.96
CA SER A 196 -1.67 0.68 18.91
C SER A 196 -1.22 -0.78 19.02
N LEU A 197 -1.88 -1.58 19.87
CA LEU A 197 -1.60 -3.02 19.98
C LEU A 197 -1.75 -3.72 18.62
N TYR A 198 -2.75 -3.34 17.82
CA TYR A 198 -2.92 -3.87 16.46
C TYR A 198 -1.69 -3.63 15.57
N THR A 199 -1.07 -2.47 15.73
CA THR A 199 0.13 -2.10 14.96
C THR A 199 1.32 -2.90 15.43
N ARG A 200 1.50 -3.04 16.75
CA ARG A 200 2.58 -3.85 17.31
C ARG A 200 2.47 -5.33 16.92
N LEU A 201 1.26 -5.89 16.93
CA LEU A 201 1.00 -7.25 16.44
C LEU A 201 1.31 -7.39 14.94
N GLY A 202 1.00 -6.38 14.13
CA GLY A 202 1.38 -6.34 12.71
C GLY A 202 2.89 -6.29 12.48
N GLU A 203 3.61 -5.50 13.28
CA GLU A 203 5.07 -5.38 13.21
C GLU A 203 5.78 -6.68 13.59
N LEU A 204 5.35 -7.30 14.70
CA LEU A 204 6.06 -8.40 15.35
C LEU A 204 5.54 -9.78 14.96
N VAL A 205 4.24 -9.96 14.73
CA VAL A 205 3.67 -11.25 14.31
C VAL A 205 3.42 -11.22 12.80
N ARG A 206 4.48 -11.45 12.02
CA ARG A 206 4.41 -11.32 10.55
C ARG A 206 3.71 -12.47 9.86
N ASP A 207 3.59 -13.65 10.49
CA ASP A 207 2.72 -14.71 9.98
C ASP A 207 1.26 -14.27 10.11
N ALA A 208 0.60 -14.01 8.97
CA ALA A 208 -0.75 -13.46 9.01
C ALA A 208 -1.79 -14.47 9.54
N GLY A 209 -1.52 -15.78 9.45
CA GLY A 209 -2.38 -16.81 10.03
C GLY A 209 -2.37 -16.76 11.56
N GLN A 210 -1.19 -16.74 12.17
CA GLN A 210 -1.00 -16.56 13.61
C GLN A 210 -1.54 -15.21 14.08
N ARG A 211 -1.25 -14.13 13.35
CA ARG A 211 -1.75 -12.80 13.69
C ARG A 211 -3.27 -12.75 13.65
N LYS A 212 -3.91 -13.41 12.67
CA LYS A 212 -5.38 -13.48 12.61
C LYS A 212 -5.97 -14.10 13.87
N ILE A 213 -5.38 -15.18 14.39
CA ILE A 213 -5.84 -15.83 15.63
C ILE A 213 -5.86 -14.84 16.80
N LEU A 214 -4.83 -14.00 16.91
CA LEU A 214 -4.76 -12.96 17.95
C LEU A 214 -5.77 -11.83 17.70
N LEU A 215 -5.89 -11.37 16.45
CA LEU A 215 -6.80 -10.29 16.07
C LEU A 215 -8.28 -10.66 16.26
N ASP A 216 -8.66 -11.93 16.07
CA ASP A 216 -10.03 -12.41 16.28
C ASP A 216 -10.48 -12.33 17.75
N LEU A 217 -9.55 -12.14 18.68
CA LEU A 217 -9.81 -11.91 20.11
C LEU A 217 -9.97 -10.43 20.48
N LEU A 218 -9.65 -9.52 19.55
CA LEU A 218 -9.79 -8.09 19.72
C LEU A 218 -11.07 -7.58 19.02
N PRO A 219 -11.61 -6.42 19.42
CA PRO A 219 -12.60 -5.74 18.61
C PRO A 219 -12.02 -5.38 17.22
N PRO A 220 -12.87 -5.17 16.20
CA PRO A 220 -12.39 -4.74 14.89
C PRO A 220 -11.53 -3.46 14.98
N PRO A 221 -10.36 -3.38 14.32
CA PRO A 221 -9.47 -2.22 14.38
C PRO A 221 -10.05 -0.99 13.68
N ILE A 222 -11.00 -1.19 12.78
CA ILE A 222 -11.73 -0.14 12.07
C ILE A 222 -13.16 -0.16 12.58
N SER A 223 -13.68 1.00 12.97
CA SER A 223 -15.06 1.10 13.45
C SER A 223 -16.04 0.66 12.36
N GLU A 224 -17.19 0.10 12.76
CA GLU A 224 -18.19 -0.38 11.80
C GLU A 224 -18.66 0.72 10.85
N ALA A 225 -18.84 1.95 11.34
CA ALA A 225 -19.24 3.11 10.54
C ALA A 225 -18.16 3.46 9.49
N GLN A 226 -16.90 3.51 9.90
CA GLN A 226 -15.80 3.79 8.98
C GLN A 226 -15.63 2.65 7.97
N LEU A 227 -15.66 1.40 8.41
CA LEU A 227 -15.53 0.25 7.53
C LEU A 227 -16.67 0.19 6.52
N THR A 228 -17.90 0.49 6.93
CA THR A 228 -19.05 0.57 6.02
C THR A 228 -18.84 1.62 4.96
N TYR A 229 -18.44 2.84 5.36
CA TYR A 229 -18.28 3.92 4.40
C TYR A 229 -17.09 3.68 3.47
N ASP A 230 -15.93 3.35 4.03
CA ASP A 230 -14.71 3.20 3.25
C ASP A 230 -14.74 1.94 2.36
N ALA A 231 -15.44 0.87 2.74
CA ALA A 231 -15.69 -0.26 1.83
C ALA A 231 -16.64 0.10 0.67
N PHE A 232 -17.64 0.96 0.91
CA PHE A 232 -18.44 1.52 -0.18
C PHE A 232 -17.58 2.41 -1.10
N LEU A 233 -16.67 3.21 -0.54
CA LEU A 233 -15.71 3.99 -1.32
C LEU A 233 -14.74 3.09 -2.12
N GLU A 234 -14.34 1.93 -1.60
CA GLU A 234 -13.54 0.96 -2.35
C GLU A 234 -14.29 0.41 -3.57
N ASN A 235 -15.57 0.08 -3.40
CA ASN A 235 -16.44 -0.32 -4.50
C ASN A 235 -16.56 0.78 -5.56
N ILE A 236 -16.68 2.04 -5.14
CA ILE A 236 -16.67 3.16 -6.07
C ILE A 236 -15.31 3.28 -6.77
N ALA A 237 -14.20 3.25 -6.04
CA ALA A 237 -12.87 3.50 -6.57
C ALA A 237 -12.39 2.41 -7.53
N ILE A 238 -12.65 1.14 -7.20
CA ILE A 238 -12.14 -0.03 -7.94
C ILE A 238 -13.22 -0.61 -8.86
N GLY A 239 -14.47 -0.68 -8.39
CA GLY A 239 -15.56 -1.37 -9.10
C GLY A 239 -16.41 -0.50 -10.01
N MET A 240 -16.51 0.82 -9.77
CA MET A 240 -17.39 1.70 -10.56
C MET A 240 -16.62 2.79 -11.30
N GLY A 241 -15.52 3.28 -10.72
CA GLY A 241 -14.66 4.31 -11.31
C GLY A 241 -13.91 3.83 -12.55
N TYR A 242 -13.69 2.52 -12.66
CA TYR A 242 -13.00 1.87 -13.77
C TYR A 242 -13.91 1.45 -14.92
N GLU A 243 -15.21 1.45 -14.71
CA GLU A 243 -16.17 0.97 -15.71
C GLU A 243 -16.40 2.02 -16.80
N ASN A 244 -16.23 1.60 -18.05
CA ASN A 244 -16.49 2.41 -19.25
C ASN A 244 -17.97 2.33 -19.67
N VAL A 245 -18.89 2.49 -18.72
CA VAL A 245 -20.33 2.43 -18.96
C VAL A 245 -21.03 3.72 -18.53
N THR A 246 -22.27 3.94 -18.97
CA THR A 246 -23.06 5.12 -18.57
C THR A 246 -23.34 5.11 -17.07
N GLY A 247 -23.63 6.29 -16.49
CA GLY A 247 -24.12 6.36 -15.11
C GLY A 247 -25.41 5.55 -14.92
N ASP A 248 -26.28 5.56 -15.93
CA ASP A 248 -27.55 4.83 -15.93
C ASP A 248 -27.37 3.31 -15.92
N ALA A 249 -26.35 2.78 -16.59
CA ALA A 249 -25.98 1.37 -16.53
C ALA A 249 -25.53 0.95 -15.11
N LEU A 250 -24.70 1.76 -14.45
CA LEU A 250 -24.30 1.51 -13.06
C LEU A 250 -25.49 1.57 -12.08
N GLU A 251 -26.49 2.38 -12.39
CA GLU A 251 -27.74 2.48 -11.62
C GLU A 251 -28.76 1.36 -11.93
N GLY A 252 -28.42 0.43 -12.84
CA GLY A 252 -29.28 -0.70 -13.21
C GLY A 252 -30.47 -0.32 -14.10
N LYS A 253 -30.41 0.83 -14.77
CA LYS A 253 -31.38 1.24 -15.79
C LYS A 253 -31.08 0.61 -17.15
N GLU A 254 -29.84 0.16 -17.34
CA GLU A 254 -29.36 -0.59 -18.50
C GLU A 254 -28.72 -1.90 -18.01
N ALA A 255 -28.55 -2.87 -18.91
CA ALA A 255 -27.90 -4.13 -18.56
C ALA A 255 -26.41 -3.90 -18.31
N PHE A 256 -25.93 -4.24 -17.12
CA PHE A 256 -24.53 -4.16 -16.73
C PHE A 256 -24.18 -5.33 -15.79
N GLU A 257 -23.08 -6.00 -16.09
CA GLU A 257 -22.48 -7.03 -15.25
C GLU A 257 -20.98 -6.77 -15.17
N ASP A 258 -20.45 -6.69 -13.95
CA ASP A 258 -19.02 -6.64 -13.71
C ASP A 258 -18.46 -8.07 -13.85
N GLU A 259 -18.05 -8.45 -15.06
CA GLU A 259 -17.52 -9.79 -15.33
C GLU A 259 -16.18 -10.05 -14.61
N ARG A 260 -15.46 -9.00 -14.23
CA ARG A 260 -14.11 -9.12 -13.66
C ARG A 260 -14.15 -9.42 -12.17
N ARG A 261 -15.01 -8.73 -11.41
CA ARG A 261 -15.05 -8.77 -9.95
C ARG A 261 -16.44 -9.08 -9.40
N HIS A 262 -17.43 -9.28 -10.27
CA HIS A 262 -18.82 -9.62 -9.93
C HIS A 262 -19.47 -8.66 -8.93
N GLY A 263 -19.10 -7.38 -8.96
CA GLY A 263 -19.80 -6.34 -8.23
C GLY A 263 -21.22 -6.10 -8.76
N GLN A 264 -22.11 -5.61 -7.90
CA GLN A 264 -23.46 -5.20 -8.27
C GLN A 264 -23.67 -3.70 -7.96
N PRO A 265 -23.16 -2.78 -8.80
CA PRO A 265 -23.20 -1.35 -8.53
C PRO A 265 -24.60 -0.81 -8.26
N ALA A 266 -25.61 -1.26 -9.01
CA ALA A 266 -26.98 -0.81 -8.87
C ALA A 266 -27.53 -1.04 -7.45
N ALA A 267 -27.25 -2.22 -6.87
CA ALA A 267 -27.69 -2.57 -5.52
C ALA A 267 -27.00 -1.69 -4.46
N LEU A 268 -25.69 -1.43 -4.63
CA LEU A 268 -24.92 -0.57 -3.73
C LEU A 268 -25.36 0.88 -3.83
N LEU A 269 -25.45 1.45 -5.03
CA LEU A 269 -25.87 2.84 -5.25
C LEU A 269 -27.29 3.09 -4.73
N ALA A 270 -28.21 2.14 -4.96
CA ALA A 270 -29.56 2.21 -4.42
C ALA A 270 -29.57 2.17 -2.87
N TYR A 271 -28.79 1.27 -2.26
CA TYR A 271 -28.72 1.14 -0.81
C TYR A 271 -28.12 2.39 -0.14
N PHE A 272 -27.01 2.89 -0.67
CA PHE A 272 -26.30 4.05 -0.11
C PHE A 272 -26.91 5.40 -0.52
N GLY A 273 -27.80 5.40 -1.51
CA GLY A 273 -28.57 6.57 -1.95
C GLY A 273 -27.75 7.53 -2.81
N TYR A 274 -27.02 7.00 -3.78
CA TYR A 274 -26.17 7.77 -4.70
C TYR A 274 -26.61 7.61 -6.14
N SER A 275 -26.45 8.68 -6.94
CA SER A 275 -26.54 8.65 -8.39
C SER A 275 -25.15 8.68 -9.01
N ALA A 276 -24.92 7.90 -10.05
CA ALA A 276 -23.67 7.88 -10.80
C ALA A 276 -23.75 8.82 -12.00
N GLY A 277 -22.78 9.72 -12.15
CA GLY A 277 -22.57 10.44 -13.41
C GLY A 277 -21.89 9.55 -14.45
N ASP A 278 -21.86 9.99 -15.70
CA ASP A 278 -21.04 9.38 -16.75
C ASP A 278 -19.54 9.53 -16.43
N ALA A 279 -18.71 8.66 -17.02
CA ALA A 279 -17.26 8.84 -16.96
C ALA A 279 -16.87 10.16 -17.66
N ILE A 280 -15.95 10.90 -17.04
CA ILE A 280 -15.39 12.13 -17.56
C ILE A 280 -13.99 11.81 -18.06
N HIS A 281 -13.81 11.97 -19.35
CA HIS A 281 -12.57 11.69 -20.06
C HIS A 281 -11.83 12.99 -20.36
N GLY A 282 -10.52 12.98 -20.12
CA GLY A 282 -9.58 14.06 -20.42
C GLY A 282 -8.37 13.54 -21.20
N LYS A 283 -7.44 14.45 -21.47
CA LYS A 283 -6.18 14.16 -22.15
C LYS A 283 -5.30 13.25 -21.29
N TRP A 284 -4.34 12.56 -21.91
CA TRP A 284 -3.35 11.72 -21.23
C TRP A 284 -3.97 10.58 -20.39
N GLY A 285 -5.13 10.08 -20.84
CA GLY A 285 -5.85 9.02 -20.13
C GLY A 285 -6.42 9.45 -18.79
N LEU A 286 -6.64 10.76 -18.57
CA LEU A 286 -7.37 11.21 -17.39
C LEU A 286 -8.81 10.71 -17.47
N ASP A 287 -9.19 9.90 -16.48
CA ASP A 287 -10.57 9.45 -16.31
C ASP A 287 -11.00 9.66 -14.86
N PHE A 288 -12.18 10.22 -14.65
CA PHE A 288 -12.82 10.25 -13.34
C PHE A 288 -14.34 10.26 -13.44
N ARG A 289 -15.02 9.92 -12.35
CA ARG A 289 -16.48 9.90 -12.28
C ARG A 289 -16.97 10.61 -11.02
N VAL A 290 -18.12 11.27 -11.12
CA VAL A 290 -18.76 11.96 -9.99
C VAL A 290 -20.00 11.18 -9.55
N PHE A 291 -20.08 10.85 -8.27
CA PHE A 291 -21.24 10.23 -7.63
C PHE A 291 -21.88 11.24 -6.68
N THR A 292 -23.16 11.52 -6.92
CA THR A 292 -23.88 12.58 -6.23
C THR A 292 -24.85 11.97 -5.21
N PRO A 293 -24.87 12.43 -3.94
CA PRO A 293 -25.82 11.95 -2.96
C PRO A 293 -27.24 12.38 -3.35
N ILE A 294 -28.20 11.45 -3.33
CA ILE A 294 -29.61 11.73 -3.60
C ILE A 294 -30.24 12.34 -2.33
N PRO A 295 -30.78 13.58 -2.38
CA PRO A 295 -31.36 14.24 -1.22
C PRO A 295 -32.43 13.38 -0.52
N GLY A 296 -32.32 13.26 0.81
CA GLY A 296 -33.25 12.47 1.63
C GLY A 296 -33.09 10.95 1.53
N ARG A 297 -32.20 10.44 0.68
CA ARG A 297 -31.90 9.00 0.54
C ARG A 297 -30.45 8.65 0.89
N ALA A 298 -29.52 9.55 0.57
CA ALA A 298 -28.10 9.30 0.78
C ALA A 298 -27.76 9.09 2.26
N LYS A 299 -27.03 8.01 2.56
CA LYS A 299 -26.53 7.72 3.91
C LYS A 299 -25.35 8.62 4.30
N TYR A 300 -24.67 9.18 3.30
CA TYR A 300 -23.54 10.09 3.45
C TYR A 300 -23.79 11.34 2.59
N LYS A 301 -23.22 12.47 3.01
CA LYS A 301 -23.50 13.79 2.40
C LYS A 301 -22.47 14.21 1.36
N ASP A 302 -21.37 13.48 1.24
CA ASP A 302 -20.29 13.85 0.33
C ASP A 302 -20.65 13.50 -1.09
N VAL A 303 -20.27 14.39 -1.99
CA VAL A 303 -20.13 14.11 -3.41
C VAL A 303 -18.80 13.38 -3.58
N ILE A 304 -18.82 12.21 -4.21
CA ILE A 304 -17.64 11.36 -4.34
C ILE A 304 -17.09 11.53 -5.75
N VAL A 305 -15.85 11.98 -5.85
CA VAL A 305 -15.11 12.08 -7.12
C VAL A 305 -14.13 10.93 -7.16
N ALA A 306 -14.43 9.93 -7.99
CA ALA A 306 -13.65 8.72 -8.16
C ALA A 306 -12.69 8.87 -9.34
N TRP A 307 -11.41 8.95 -9.03
CA TRP A 307 -10.34 9.04 -10.01
C TRP A 307 -9.94 7.64 -10.43
N ARG A 308 -9.97 7.40 -11.73
CA ARG A 308 -9.58 6.12 -12.31
C ARG A 308 -8.07 6.07 -12.39
N GLY A 309 -7.49 4.94 -12.00
CA GLY A 309 -6.12 4.63 -12.40
C GLY A 309 -6.08 4.05 -13.82
N THR A 310 -4.89 3.73 -14.25
CA THR A 310 -4.64 2.96 -15.48
C THR A 310 -4.99 1.49 -15.22
N GLU A 311 -6.08 0.99 -15.82
CA GLU A 311 -6.40 -0.43 -15.75
C GLU A 311 -5.75 -1.19 -16.92
N GLY A 312 -5.20 -2.37 -16.66
CA GLY A 312 -4.82 -3.29 -17.73
C GLY A 312 -3.35 -3.33 -18.13
N VAL A 313 -2.44 -2.77 -17.34
CA VAL A 313 -1.06 -3.28 -17.35
C VAL A 313 -1.02 -4.53 -16.48
N THR A 314 -1.55 -5.64 -17.00
CA THR A 314 -0.81 -6.87 -16.78
C THR A 314 0.62 -6.54 -17.15
N ILE A 315 1.57 -6.73 -16.23
CA ILE A 315 2.99 -6.74 -16.56
C ILE A 315 3.21 -8.00 -17.42
N ASP A 316 2.61 -8.02 -18.62
CA ASP A 316 2.92 -8.97 -19.67
C ASP A 316 4.15 -8.41 -20.36
N LEU A 317 5.31 -8.75 -19.81
CA LEU A 317 6.64 -8.37 -20.29
C LEU A 317 6.92 -8.82 -21.73
N LYS A 318 5.96 -9.51 -22.38
CA LYS A 318 6.10 -10.05 -23.73
C LYS A 318 5.30 -9.30 -24.79
N ASN A 319 4.28 -8.51 -24.43
CA ASN A 319 3.38 -7.87 -25.40
C ASN A 319 3.26 -6.35 -25.17
N ASN A 320 4.09 -5.58 -25.88
CA ASN A 320 4.06 -4.12 -25.92
C ASN A 320 2.81 -3.59 -26.66
N LYS A 321 1.65 -3.54 -26.00
CA LYS A 321 0.48 -2.79 -26.52
C LYS A 321 0.58 -1.31 -26.13
N ALA A 322 0.19 -0.40 -27.02
CA ALA A 322 0.38 1.05 -26.89
C ALA A 322 -0.18 1.66 -25.57
N GLY A 323 -1.33 1.18 -25.05
CA GLY A 323 -1.88 1.65 -23.77
C GLY A 323 -1.12 1.21 -22.50
N VAL A 324 -0.23 0.21 -22.61
CA VAL A 324 0.59 -0.29 -21.49
C VAL A 324 1.77 0.63 -21.19
N ILE A 325 2.14 1.45 -22.16
CA ILE A 325 3.38 2.22 -22.15
C ILE A 325 3.11 3.63 -21.59
N ASP A 326 2.00 4.29 -21.97
CA ASP A 326 1.52 5.57 -21.39
C ASP A 326 1.35 5.51 -19.85
N THR A 327 0.94 4.34 -19.39
CA THR A 327 0.74 3.98 -17.97
C THR A 327 2.05 3.98 -17.17
N LYS A 328 3.17 3.57 -17.76
CA LYS A 328 4.47 3.50 -17.05
C LYS A 328 5.03 4.88 -16.71
N ILE A 329 4.70 5.90 -17.50
CA ILE A 329 5.12 7.29 -17.25
C ILE A 329 4.28 7.94 -16.15
N GLY A 330 2.96 7.75 -16.18
CA GLY A 330 2.07 8.27 -15.13
C GLY A 330 2.33 7.61 -13.78
N ASP A 331 2.63 6.31 -13.76
CA ASP A 331 2.71 5.51 -12.52
C ASP A 331 4.09 5.52 -11.85
N PHE A 332 5.15 5.88 -12.59
CA PHE A 332 6.54 5.75 -12.11
C PHE A 332 7.48 6.92 -12.47
N ALA A 333 7.01 8.02 -13.06
CA ALA A 333 7.84 9.23 -13.19
C ALA A 333 8.15 9.79 -11.78
N PRO A 334 9.41 9.76 -11.31
CA PRO A 334 9.75 10.28 -9.99
C PRO A 334 9.43 11.79 -9.94
N GLY A 335 8.58 12.21 -9.00
CA GLY A 335 8.17 13.61 -8.82
C GLY A 335 7.09 14.14 -9.77
N SER A 336 6.38 13.29 -10.54
CA SER A 336 5.34 13.77 -11.48
C SER A 336 4.16 12.82 -11.68
N ILE A 337 3.88 11.95 -10.70
CA ILE A 337 2.79 10.96 -10.79
C ILE A 337 1.45 11.67 -10.97
N GLY A 338 0.77 11.38 -12.08
CA GLY A 338 -0.51 11.99 -12.42
C GLY A 338 -0.45 13.47 -12.83
N TYR A 339 0.73 14.11 -12.86
CA TYR A 339 0.83 15.56 -13.06
C TYR A 339 0.37 15.99 -14.46
N TYR A 340 0.73 15.24 -15.50
CA TYR A 340 0.28 15.53 -16.87
C TYR A 340 -1.23 15.38 -17.02
N GLN A 341 -1.82 14.34 -16.43
CA GLN A 341 -3.27 14.16 -16.42
C GLN A 341 -3.98 15.35 -15.77
N ILE A 342 -3.44 15.91 -14.68
CA ILE A 342 -4.07 17.07 -14.04
C ILE A 342 -3.80 18.36 -14.83
N GLN A 343 -2.55 18.68 -15.12
CA GLN A 343 -2.13 19.96 -15.73
C GLN A 343 -2.77 20.17 -17.11
N GLN A 344 -2.85 19.11 -17.93
CA GLN A 344 -3.39 19.19 -19.29
C GLN A 344 -4.92 19.27 -19.32
N ASN A 345 -5.57 19.07 -18.17
CA ASN A 345 -7.01 19.05 -18.00
C ASN A 345 -7.48 20.01 -16.90
N GLU A 346 -6.70 21.03 -16.54
CA GLU A 346 -7.01 21.93 -15.42
C GLU A 346 -8.40 22.57 -15.53
N ASP A 347 -8.75 23.06 -16.73
CA ASP A 347 -10.05 23.69 -16.99
C ASP A 347 -11.20 22.68 -16.83
N LEU A 348 -11.04 21.48 -17.38
CA LEU A 348 -12.01 20.40 -17.28
C LEU A 348 -12.21 19.99 -15.82
N ILE A 349 -11.12 19.73 -15.10
CA ILE A 349 -11.17 19.33 -13.70
C ILE A 349 -11.80 20.43 -12.86
N SER A 350 -11.36 21.68 -13.01
CA SER A 350 -11.90 22.83 -12.27
C SER A 350 -13.41 22.99 -12.48
N ALA A 351 -13.87 22.92 -13.74
CA ALA A 351 -15.29 23.02 -14.08
C ALA A 351 -16.11 21.87 -13.45
N GLN A 352 -15.64 20.63 -13.55
CA GLN A 352 -16.35 19.47 -13.01
C GLN A 352 -16.35 19.45 -11.49
N LEU A 353 -15.24 19.83 -10.83
CA LEU A 353 -15.18 19.95 -9.37
C LEU A 353 -16.07 21.10 -8.87
N ALA A 354 -16.12 22.24 -9.56
CA ALA A 354 -17.04 23.33 -9.22
C ALA A 354 -18.51 22.89 -9.32
N LYS A 355 -18.86 22.16 -10.40
CA LYS A 355 -20.19 21.58 -10.59
C LYS A 355 -20.53 20.56 -9.50
N ALA A 356 -19.61 19.64 -9.21
CA ALA A 356 -19.76 18.65 -8.16
C ALA A 356 -19.96 19.31 -6.77
N ARG A 357 -19.21 20.38 -6.49
CA ARG A 357 -19.26 21.10 -5.20
C ARG A 357 -20.64 21.70 -4.91
N ALA A 358 -21.40 22.05 -5.95
CA ALA A 358 -22.76 22.56 -5.82
C ALA A 358 -23.73 21.55 -5.21
N ALA A 359 -23.45 20.24 -5.31
CA ALA A 359 -24.27 19.18 -4.73
C ALA A 359 -23.86 18.79 -3.29
N GLY A 360 -22.68 19.21 -2.82
CA GLY A 360 -22.21 18.91 -1.47
C GLY A 360 -20.70 19.07 -1.30
N PRO A 361 -20.16 18.81 -0.10
CA PRO A 361 -18.71 18.71 0.12
C PRO A 361 -18.12 17.56 -0.71
N ILE A 362 -16.92 17.74 -1.26
CA ILE A 362 -16.31 16.71 -2.12
C ILE A 362 -15.36 15.82 -1.31
N LEU A 363 -15.52 14.51 -1.50
CA LEU A 363 -14.54 13.50 -1.15
C LEU A 363 -13.87 13.01 -2.44
N MET A 364 -12.55 12.98 -2.46
CA MET A 364 -11.77 12.42 -3.56
C MET A 364 -11.37 10.99 -3.22
N VAL A 365 -11.60 10.06 -4.13
CA VAL A 365 -11.27 8.65 -3.95
C VAL A 365 -10.57 8.10 -5.18
N GLY A 366 -9.67 7.13 -5.01
CA GLY A 366 -9.06 6.45 -6.14
C GLY A 366 -8.23 5.23 -5.73
N HIS A 367 -7.99 4.35 -6.70
CA HIS A 367 -7.12 3.19 -6.56
C HIS A 367 -5.90 3.32 -7.47
N SER A 368 -4.75 2.76 -7.06
CA SER A 368 -3.52 2.80 -7.86
C SER A 368 -3.10 4.24 -8.25
N LEU A 369 -2.84 4.50 -9.55
CA LEU A 369 -2.66 5.86 -10.09
C LEU A 369 -3.83 6.80 -9.75
N GLY A 370 -5.07 6.30 -9.79
CA GLY A 370 -6.25 7.07 -9.40
C GLY A 370 -6.15 7.56 -7.96
N GLY A 371 -5.53 6.79 -7.07
CA GLY A 371 -5.22 7.23 -5.71
C GLY A 371 -4.17 8.36 -5.67
N GLY A 372 -3.19 8.34 -6.58
CA GLY A 372 -2.24 9.45 -6.78
C GLY A 372 -2.94 10.71 -7.31
N LEU A 373 -3.78 10.58 -8.33
CA LEU A 373 -4.59 11.66 -8.91
C LEU A 373 -5.54 12.28 -7.88
N ALA A 374 -6.21 11.46 -7.08
CA ALA A 374 -7.08 11.95 -6.00
C ALA A 374 -6.33 12.79 -4.97
N GLN A 375 -5.10 12.38 -4.63
CA GLN A 375 -4.24 13.15 -3.73
C GLN A 375 -3.77 14.44 -4.39
N LEU A 376 -3.23 14.38 -5.60
CA LEU A 376 -2.73 15.54 -6.34
C LEU A 376 -3.84 16.58 -6.56
N ALA A 377 -5.02 16.16 -7.01
CA ALA A 377 -6.17 17.04 -7.18
C ALA A 377 -6.59 17.73 -5.87
N ALA A 378 -6.50 17.05 -4.72
CA ALA A 378 -6.80 17.67 -3.43
C ALA A 378 -5.77 18.76 -3.04
N THR A 379 -4.52 18.63 -3.47
CA THR A 379 -3.48 19.65 -3.23
C THR A 379 -3.61 20.86 -4.14
N LEU A 380 -4.08 20.65 -5.38
CA LEU A 380 -4.23 21.69 -6.41
C LEU A 380 -5.56 22.42 -6.31
N TYR A 381 -6.61 21.73 -5.84
CA TYR A 381 -7.95 22.28 -5.66
C TYR A 381 -8.46 22.13 -4.20
N PRO A 382 -7.72 22.62 -3.20
CA PRO A 382 -8.04 22.38 -1.79
C PRO A 382 -9.35 23.05 -1.33
N GLN A 383 -9.85 24.05 -2.07
CA GLN A 383 -11.14 24.68 -1.84
C GLN A 383 -12.34 23.75 -2.11
N TYR A 384 -12.14 22.67 -2.88
CA TYR A 384 -13.19 21.71 -3.21
C TYR A 384 -13.14 20.47 -2.31
N ALA A 385 -11.95 19.97 -2.02
CA ALA A 385 -11.76 18.72 -1.28
C ALA A 385 -12.04 18.89 0.22
N ARG A 386 -12.64 17.86 0.83
CA ARG A 386 -12.81 17.71 2.28
C ARG A 386 -12.06 16.49 2.81
N THR A 387 -12.09 15.41 2.05
CA THR A 387 -11.49 14.13 2.43
C THR A 387 -10.86 13.48 1.21
N VAL A 388 -9.74 12.79 1.41
CA VAL A 388 -9.11 11.93 0.41
C VAL A 388 -9.07 10.51 0.94
N VAL A 389 -9.56 9.53 0.17
CA VAL A 389 -9.48 8.11 0.53
C VAL A 389 -8.83 7.34 -0.61
N THR A 390 -7.70 6.69 -0.37
CA THR A 390 -6.99 5.97 -1.43
C THR A 390 -6.87 4.48 -1.13
N PHE A 391 -7.01 3.65 -2.16
CA PHE A 391 -6.81 2.20 -2.09
C PHE A 391 -5.59 1.82 -2.91
N GLN A 392 -4.54 1.31 -2.27
CA GLN A 392 -3.27 0.99 -2.94
C GLN A 392 -2.75 2.16 -3.81
N GLY A 393 -3.01 3.40 -3.38
CA GLY A 393 -2.72 4.60 -4.16
C GLY A 393 -1.23 4.94 -4.17
N ALA A 394 -0.74 5.41 -5.32
CA ALA A 394 0.61 5.98 -5.42
C ALA A 394 0.77 7.21 -4.51
N ASN A 395 1.99 7.48 -4.03
CA ASN A 395 2.30 8.75 -3.38
C ASN A 395 2.44 9.87 -4.42
N ILE A 396 2.63 11.10 -3.97
CA ILE A 396 2.83 12.29 -4.81
C ILE A 396 4.12 13.03 -4.40
N ASP A 397 4.49 14.08 -5.13
CA ASP A 397 5.67 14.92 -4.83
C ASP A 397 5.54 15.59 -3.45
N GLU A 398 6.63 15.60 -2.68
CA GLU A 398 6.65 16.16 -1.33
C GLU A 398 6.23 17.65 -1.31
N LYS A 399 6.50 18.41 -2.37
CA LYS A 399 6.11 19.82 -2.48
C LYS A 399 4.59 20.00 -2.54
N ASP A 400 3.88 19.09 -3.19
CA ASP A 400 2.43 19.12 -3.27
C ASP A 400 1.81 18.73 -1.91
N VAL A 401 2.41 17.74 -1.22
CA VAL A 401 2.06 17.42 0.18
C VAL A 401 2.26 18.64 1.09
N ALA A 402 3.42 19.29 1.00
CA ALA A 402 3.75 20.48 1.78
C ALA A 402 2.78 21.65 1.49
N ARG A 403 2.35 21.82 0.23
CA ARG A 403 1.32 22.81 -0.15
C ARG A 403 0.02 22.57 0.63
N LEU A 404 -0.42 21.31 0.72
CA LEU A 404 -1.61 20.96 1.48
C LEU A 404 -1.43 21.16 2.99
N GLU A 405 -0.27 20.81 3.54
CA GLU A 405 0.03 21.04 4.96
C GLU A 405 -0.06 22.55 5.31
N VAL A 406 0.46 23.42 4.45
CA VAL A 406 0.33 24.88 4.58
C VAL A 406 -1.14 25.31 4.51
N TYR A 407 -1.91 24.80 3.55
CA TYR A 407 -3.34 25.09 3.43
C TYR A 407 -4.12 24.65 4.69
N ASN A 408 -3.91 23.43 5.18
CA ASN A 408 -4.58 22.89 6.35
C ASN A 408 -4.23 23.68 7.62
N LYS A 409 -2.96 24.09 7.77
CA LYS A 409 -2.52 24.93 8.89
C LYS A 409 -3.16 26.33 8.85
N ALA A 410 -3.29 26.91 7.67
CA ALA A 410 -3.95 28.21 7.48
C ALA A 410 -5.47 28.13 7.63
N ASN A 411 -6.07 26.97 7.33
CA ASN A 411 -7.52 26.75 7.30
C ASN A 411 -7.94 25.54 8.16
N PRO A 412 -7.72 25.55 9.49
CA PRO A 412 -7.94 24.37 10.34
C PRO A 412 -9.38 23.85 10.32
N GLN A 413 -10.37 24.72 10.09
CA GLN A 413 -11.79 24.34 9.99
C GLN A 413 -12.15 23.70 8.64
N LEU A 414 -11.30 23.89 7.63
CA LEU A 414 -11.43 23.33 6.28
C LEU A 414 -10.32 22.31 6.00
N ALA A 415 -9.64 21.83 7.05
CA ALA A 415 -8.51 20.95 6.89
C ALA A 415 -8.94 19.67 6.18
N ILE A 416 -8.24 19.36 5.10
CA ILE A 416 -8.46 18.14 4.32
C ILE A 416 -7.84 16.98 5.08
N THR A 417 -8.65 15.94 5.30
CA THR A 417 -8.22 14.71 5.96
C THR A 417 -7.95 13.62 4.93
N SER A 418 -6.99 12.73 5.20
CA SER A 418 -6.75 11.57 4.33
C SER A 418 -6.77 10.22 5.06
N ARG A 419 -7.20 9.19 4.34
CA ARG A 419 -7.11 7.78 4.74
C ARG A 419 -6.56 6.96 3.59
N HIS A 420 -5.63 6.07 3.88
CA HIS A 420 -4.95 5.25 2.88
C HIS A 420 -5.05 3.78 3.26
N TYR A 421 -5.50 2.95 2.33
CA TYR A 421 -5.63 1.50 2.49
C TYR A 421 -4.55 0.84 1.63
N ARG A 422 -3.72 -0.03 2.20
CA ARG A 422 -2.56 -0.59 1.51
C ARG A 422 -2.43 -2.09 1.77
N ALA A 423 -2.06 -2.83 0.73
CA ALA A 423 -1.66 -4.22 0.86
C ALA A 423 -0.20 -4.30 1.32
N ASP A 424 0.12 -5.26 2.19
CA ASP A 424 1.50 -5.55 2.53
C ASP A 424 2.22 -6.11 1.31
N GLY A 425 3.45 -5.68 1.04
CA GLY A 425 4.20 -6.00 -0.19
C GLY A 425 3.83 -5.22 -1.46
N ASP A 426 2.76 -4.42 -1.48
CA ASP A 426 2.42 -3.59 -2.66
C ASP A 426 3.46 -2.49 -2.91
N VAL A 427 3.93 -2.39 -4.15
CA VAL A 427 4.96 -1.43 -4.57
C VAL A 427 4.39 -0.10 -5.08
N VAL A 428 3.12 -0.02 -5.46
CA VAL A 428 2.55 1.22 -6.02
C VAL A 428 2.58 2.38 -5.02
N PRO A 429 2.29 2.20 -3.72
CA PRO A 429 2.46 3.27 -2.74
C PRO A 429 3.91 3.71 -2.50
N THR A 430 4.89 3.09 -3.16
CA THR A 430 6.31 3.48 -3.12
C THR A 430 6.69 4.38 -4.30
N SER A 431 5.79 4.54 -5.27
CA SER A 431 5.91 5.54 -6.33
C SER A 431 5.60 6.91 -5.74
N GLY A 432 6.43 7.93 -6.03
CA GLY A 432 6.29 9.28 -5.49
C GLY A 432 6.93 9.42 -4.11
N ASP A 433 6.99 10.64 -3.57
CA ASP A 433 7.78 10.92 -2.37
C ASP A 433 7.01 10.65 -1.09
N ARG A 434 5.75 11.11 -1.01
CA ARG A 434 4.94 11.03 0.22
C ARG A 434 3.44 11.05 -0.05
N GLY A 435 2.68 10.27 0.73
CA GLY A 435 1.22 10.33 0.72
C GLY A 435 0.71 11.52 1.55
N LEU A 436 -0.53 11.96 1.29
CA LEU A 436 -1.11 13.08 2.05
C LEU A 436 -1.16 12.80 3.57
N PRO A 437 -1.11 13.84 4.42
CA PRO A 437 -1.08 13.66 5.86
C PRO A 437 -2.37 13.04 6.40
N GLY A 438 -2.30 11.77 6.79
CA GLY A 438 -3.45 11.08 7.37
C GLY A 438 -3.12 9.72 7.96
N GLN A 439 -4.13 8.85 8.00
CA GLN A 439 -4.03 7.49 8.54
C GLN A 439 -3.82 6.47 7.41
N ILE A 440 -2.86 5.57 7.60
CA ILE A 440 -2.64 4.42 6.73
C ILE A 440 -3.11 3.16 7.46
N HIS A 441 -3.88 2.32 6.78
CA HIS A 441 -4.26 0.97 7.21
C HIS A 441 -3.59 -0.06 6.31
N TYR A 442 -2.79 -0.93 6.89
CA TYR A 442 -2.17 -2.05 6.18
C TYR A 442 -3.00 -3.32 6.33
N PHE A 443 -2.96 -4.15 5.30
CA PHE A 443 -3.60 -5.45 5.22
C PHE A 443 -2.66 -6.43 4.56
N ASP A 444 -2.71 -7.69 4.94
CA ASP A 444 -1.94 -8.78 4.36
C ASP A 444 -2.87 -9.68 3.54
N PRO A 445 -2.88 -9.54 2.20
CA PRO A 445 -3.55 -10.46 1.31
C PRO A 445 -3.02 -11.88 1.40
N GLN A 446 -3.92 -12.85 1.37
CA GLN A 446 -3.60 -14.25 1.33
C GLN A 446 -4.58 -15.01 0.45
N TRP A 447 -4.11 -16.07 -0.18
CA TRP A 447 -4.90 -16.90 -1.06
C TRP A 447 -4.67 -18.38 -0.78
N LYS A 448 -5.62 -19.20 -1.23
CA LYS A 448 -5.48 -20.66 -1.33
C LYS A 448 -6.22 -21.16 -2.57
N PRO A 449 -5.95 -22.38 -3.07
CA PRO A 449 -6.78 -22.99 -4.11
C PRO A 449 -8.24 -23.07 -3.66
N HIS A 450 -9.17 -22.70 -4.55
CA HIS A 450 -10.59 -22.61 -4.24
C HIS A 450 -11.16 -23.95 -3.74
N GLY A 451 -11.93 -23.89 -2.65
CA GLY A 451 -12.64 -25.06 -2.12
C GLY A 451 -11.73 -26.11 -1.46
N THR A 452 -10.46 -25.79 -1.21
CA THR A 452 -9.50 -26.71 -0.57
C THR A 452 -9.30 -26.38 0.91
N ASP A 453 -8.86 -27.37 1.69
CA ASP A 453 -8.45 -27.18 3.10
C ASP A 453 -7.01 -26.65 3.25
N ALA A 454 -6.37 -26.27 2.15
CA ALA A 454 -5.03 -25.71 2.18
C ALA A 454 -4.99 -24.44 3.06
N PRO A 455 -3.90 -24.20 3.80
CA PRO A 455 -3.75 -22.97 4.54
C PRO A 455 -3.64 -21.78 3.57
N PHE A 456 -4.28 -20.67 3.93
CA PHE A 456 -4.07 -19.41 3.24
C PHE A 456 -2.63 -18.94 3.43
N ALA A 457 -1.99 -18.55 2.34
CA ALA A 457 -0.63 -18.04 2.33
C ALA A 457 -0.52 -16.78 1.44
N GLY A 458 0.46 -15.94 1.75
CA GLY A 458 0.90 -14.84 0.89
C GLY A 458 2.38 -15.06 0.58
N ASP A 459 2.73 -15.10 -0.71
CA ASP A 459 4.13 -15.05 -1.15
C ASP A 459 4.46 -13.63 -1.59
N ILE A 460 5.69 -13.17 -1.36
CA ILE A 460 6.13 -11.81 -1.67
C ILE A 460 5.93 -11.45 -3.14
N THR A 461 6.14 -12.41 -4.05
CA THR A 461 5.93 -12.23 -5.49
C THR A 461 4.45 -11.99 -5.80
N LYS A 462 3.58 -12.73 -5.12
CA LYS A 462 2.13 -12.62 -5.28
C LYS A 462 1.58 -11.36 -4.62
N LEU A 463 2.13 -10.95 -3.48
CA LEU A 463 1.81 -9.70 -2.82
C LEU A 463 2.17 -8.48 -3.70
N ALA A 464 3.34 -8.52 -4.35
CA ALA A 464 3.78 -7.44 -5.24
C ALA A 464 2.94 -7.32 -6.53
N THR A 465 2.36 -8.43 -7.00
CA THR A 465 1.61 -8.47 -8.27
C THR A 465 0.10 -8.49 -8.06
N SER A 466 -0.42 -9.49 -7.35
CA SER A 466 -1.84 -9.68 -7.08
C SER A 466 -2.34 -8.86 -5.88
N GLY A 467 -1.48 -8.57 -4.90
CA GLY A 467 -1.85 -7.76 -3.74
C GLY A 467 -2.21 -6.32 -4.08
N HIS A 468 -1.79 -5.82 -5.25
CA HIS A 468 -2.18 -4.49 -5.71
C HIS A 468 -3.67 -4.43 -6.15
N ASN A 469 -4.17 -5.48 -6.80
CA ASN A 469 -5.52 -5.50 -7.40
C ASN A 469 -6.63 -6.00 -6.46
N ILE A 470 -6.28 -6.61 -5.34
CA ILE A 470 -7.27 -7.16 -4.40
C ILE A 470 -8.08 -6.03 -3.74
N PRO A 471 -9.43 -6.11 -3.73
CA PRO A 471 -10.25 -5.18 -2.98
C PRO A 471 -10.13 -5.48 -1.48
N LEU A 472 -9.27 -4.73 -0.80
CA LEU A 472 -8.85 -4.97 0.58
C LEU A 472 -10.03 -5.00 1.55
N LEU A 473 -10.87 -3.96 1.54
CA LEU A 473 -11.94 -3.83 2.53
C LEU A 473 -13.08 -4.79 2.25
N ASN A 474 -13.50 -4.97 0.99
CA ASN A 474 -14.51 -5.96 0.65
C ASN A 474 -14.02 -7.38 0.98
N THR A 475 -12.77 -7.72 0.67
CA THR A 475 -12.19 -9.02 1.05
C THR A 475 -12.11 -9.17 2.57
N TYR A 476 -11.78 -8.11 3.30
CA TYR A 476 -11.74 -8.13 4.77
C TYR A 476 -13.13 -8.41 5.35
N LEU A 477 -14.17 -7.77 4.80
CA LEU A 477 -15.56 -7.95 5.19
C LEU A 477 -16.05 -9.39 5.03
N GLN A 478 -15.56 -10.12 4.03
CA GLN A 478 -15.94 -11.53 3.85
C GLN A 478 -15.60 -12.38 5.08
N GLY A 479 -14.48 -12.08 5.74
CA GLY A 479 -14.05 -12.76 6.97
C GLY A 479 -14.79 -12.32 8.25
N LEU A 480 -15.59 -11.25 8.21
CA LEU A 480 -16.28 -10.71 9.38
C LEU A 480 -17.71 -11.24 9.53
N LYS A 481 -18.11 -11.50 10.78
CA LYS A 481 -19.51 -11.71 11.14
C LYS A 481 -20.14 -10.35 11.45
N THR A 482 -21.27 -10.05 10.81
CA THR A 482 -21.97 -8.78 11.01
C THR A 482 -23.48 -8.98 10.90
N SER A 483 -24.23 -8.22 11.70
CA SER A 483 -25.68 -8.06 11.58
C SER A 483 -26.05 -6.70 10.98
N ASN A 484 -25.06 -5.83 10.68
CA ASN A 484 -25.32 -4.53 10.07
C ASN A 484 -25.77 -4.73 8.61
N PRO A 485 -26.98 -4.28 8.23
CA PRO A 485 -27.48 -4.43 6.87
C PRO A 485 -26.58 -3.80 5.79
N ALA A 486 -25.88 -2.71 6.11
CA ALA A 486 -24.97 -2.03 5.20
C ALA A 486 -23.71 -2.86 4.93
N LEU A 487 -23.17 -3.53 5.94
CA LEU A 487 -22.07 -4.45 5.73
C LEU A 487 -22.53 -5.74 5.04
N SER A 488 -23.74 -6.22 5.33
CA SER A 488 -24.31 -7.38 4.63
C SER A 488 -24.46 -7.13 3.13
N ILE A 489 -25.01 -5.97 2.73
CA ILE A 489 -25.12 -5.65 1.30
C ILE A 489 -23.75 -5.49 0.64
N LEU A 490 -22.76 -4.87 1.31
CA LEU A 490 -21.38 -4.80 0.80
C LEU A 490 -20.77 -6.19 0.63
N LYS A 491 -21.05 -7.14 1.51
CA LYS A 491 -20.57 -8.52 1.37
C LYS A 491 -21.18 -9.25 0.18
N THR A 492 -22.46 -9.01 -0.12
CA THR A 492 -23.18 -9.74 -1.17
C THR A 492 -23.12 -9.09 -2.54
N ALA A 493 -23.08 -7.76 -2.57
CA ALA A 493 -23.15 -6.94 -3.79
C ALA A 493 -21.84 -6.18 -4.07
N GLY A 494 -20.86 -6.23 -3.15
CA GLY A 494 -19.56 -5.63 -3.34
C GLY A 494 -18.67 -6.43 -4.29
N ILE A 495 -17.68 -5.74 -4.86
CA ILE A 495 -16.63 -6.33 -5.68
C ILE A 495 -15.86 -7.42 -4.92
N GLN A 496 -15.45 -8.44 -5.64
CA GLN A 496 -14.71 -9.58 -5.14
C GLN A 496 -13.29 -9.62 -5.72
N ASP A 497 -12.42 -10.44 -5.13
CA ASP A 497 -11.07 -10.64 -5.63
C ASP A 497 -11.10 -11.30 -7.01
N GLU A 498 -10.36 -10.75 -7.99
CA GLU A 498 -10.42 -11.20 -9.38
C GLU A 498 -9.99 -12.67 -9.53
N HIS A 499 -9.13 -13.18 -8.64
CA HIS A 499 -8.66 -14.57 -8.66
C HIS A 499 -9.74 -15.57 -8.24
N GLN A 500 -10.87 -15.12 -7.71
CA GLN A 500 -12.04 -15.98 -7.45
C GLN A 500 -12.78 -16.33 -8.76
N PHE A 501 -12.63 -15.50 -9.80
CA PHE A 501 -13.46 -15.57 -11.01
C PHE A 501 -12.69 -15.54 -12.33
N ALA A 502 -11.39 -15.23 -12.31
CA ALA A 502 -10.54 -15.10 -13.49
C ALA A 502 -10.71 -16.26 -14.51
N PRO A 503 -11.27 -15.99 -15.70
CA PRO A 503 -11.47 -16.99 -16.74
C PRO A 503 -10.15 -17.64 -17.16
N GLY A 504 -10.13 -18.96 -17.29
CA GLY A 504 -8.93 -19.70 -17.71
C GLY A 504 -7.83 -19.82 -16.67
N GLN A 505 -8.03 -19.30 -15.45
CA GLN A 505 -7.12 -19.51 -14.32
C GLN A 505 -7.76 -20.41 -13.25
N ALA A 506 -6.92 -21.09 -12.47
CA ALA A 506 -7.40 -21.85 -11.33
C ALA A 506 -7.95 -20.88 -10.27
N ARG A 507 -9.25 -21.01 -9.97
CA ARG A 507 -9.92 -20.18 -8.95
C ARG A 507 -9.23 -20.30 -7.60
N GLN A 508 -9.22 -19.20 -6.86
CA GLN A 508 -8.62 -19.11 -5.54
C GLN A 508 -9.57 -18.47 -4.55
N ASP A 509 -9.58 -18.95 -3.32
CA ASP A 509 -10.21 -18.23 -2.22
C ASP A 509 -9.23 -17.16 -1.73
N ALA A 510 -9.72 -15.94 -1.53
CA ALA A 510 -8.93 -14.83 -1.01
C ALA A 510 -9.37 -14.46 0.40
N ARG A 511 -8.41 -14.00 1.21
CA ARG A 511 -8.67 -13.31 2.48
C ARG A 511 -7.64 -12.21 2.68
N VAL A 512 -7.96 -11.23 3.52
CA VAL A 512 -6.96 -10.27 4.00
C VAL A 512 -6.95 -10.26 5.52
N VAL A 513 -5.77 -10.04 6.10
CA VAL A 513 -5.58 -9.93 7.54
C VAL A 513 -5.08 -8.54 7.87
N TYR A 514 -5.67 -7.85 8.84
CA TYR A 514 -5.20 -6.51 9.22
C TYR A 514 -3.72 -6.53 9.66
N GLY A 515 -2.93 -5.61 9.12
CA GLY A 515 -1.48 -5.49 9.31
C GLY A 515 -1.05 -4.31 10.18
N GLY A 516 -2.00 -3.46 10.61
CA GLY A 516 -1.71 -2.32 11.50
C GLY A 516 -2.16 -0.97 10.93
N SER A 517 -2.04 0.08 11.73
CA SER A 517 -2.30 1.45 11.30
C SER A 517 -1.17 2.39 11.68
N TYR A 518 -0.81 3.27 10.77
CA TYR A 518 0.27 4.22 10.95
C TYR A 518 -0.23 5.62 10.59
N SER A 519 0.41 6.65 11.15
CA SER A 519 0.32 7.96 10.52
C SER A 519 1.18 7.95 9.25
N SER A 520 0.79 8.69 8.23
CA SER A 520 1.63 8.92 7.04
C SER A 520 3.07 9.37 7.36
N ALA A 521 3.27 10.12 8.46
CA ALA A 521 4.59 10.55 8.94
C ALA A 521 5.41 9.41 9.57
N GLN A 522 4.76 8.32 9.96
CA GLN A 522 5.37 7.12 10.56
C GLN A 522 5.18 5.90 9.66
N ASP A 523 5.03 6.13 8.36
CA ASP A 523 4.91 5.06 7.39
C ASP A 523 6.20 4.21 7.42
N PRO A 524 6.13 2.93 7.81
CA PRO A 524 7.31 2.08 7.91
C PRO A 524 8.00 1.85 6.55
N ARG A 525 7.35 2.20 5.43
CA ARG A 525 7.88 2.03 4.07
C ARG A 525 8.76 3.17 3.57
N LEU A 526 8.41 4.43 3.87
CA LEU A 526 9.24 5.60 3.53
C LEU A 526 10.65 5.48 4.16
N VAL A 527 10.75 4.90 5.36
CA VAL A 527 12.03 4.63 6.05
C VAL A 527 12.84 3.50 5.37
N THR A 528 12.21 2.63 4.58
CA THR A 528 12.86 1.56 3.79
C THR A 528 13.40 2.07 2.46
N GLU A 529 12.73 3.08 1.92
CA GLU A 529 12.82 3.50 0.51
C GLU A 529 13.90 4.54 0.23
N GLY A 530 14.38 5.26 1.25
CA GLY A 530 15.71 5.88 1.17
C GLY A 530 16.82 4.85 0.86
N GLY A 531 16.57 3.54 1.07
CA GLY A 531 17.42 2.45 0.61
C GLY A 531 17.22 2.02 -0.85
N ARG A 532 16.05 2.25 -1.45
CA ARG A 532 15.74 1.92 -2.85
C ARG A 532 16.24 2.98 -3.83
N ASP A 533 16.22 4.26 -3.47
CA ASP A 533 16.90 5.30 -4.26
C ASP A 533 18.42 5.07 -4.36
N ASN A 534 19.01 4.54 -3.29
CA ASN A 534 20.40 4.07 -3.30
C ASN A 534 20.59 2.83 -4.18
N LEU A 535 19.59 1.95 -4.30
CA LEU A 535 19.64 0.77 -5.16
C LEU A 535 19.47 1.13 -6.64
N LEU A 536 18.58 2.08 -6.96
CA LEU A 536 18.42 2.67 -8.29
C LEU A 536 19.63 3.52 -8.66
N GLY A 537 20.24 4.24 -7.72
CA GLY A 537 21.50 4.94 -7.88
C GLY A 537 22.67 3.99 -8.16
N LEU A 538 22.75 2.88 -7.41
CA LEU A 538 23.71 1.81 -7.64
C LEU A 538 23.47 1.11 -8.99
N GLN A 539 22.21 0.92 -9.39
CA GLN A 539 21.86 0.33 -10.69
C GLN A 539 22.21 1.27 -11.85
N ARG A 540 21.95 2.58 -11.73
CA ARG A 540 22.39 3.60 -12.69
C ARG A 540 23.92 3.64 -12.80
N TYR A 541 24.62 3.53 -11.67
CA TYR A 541 26.07 3.43 -11.63
C TYR A 541 26.57 2.14 -12.30
N LEU A 542 25.96 0.99 -12.05
CA LEU A 542 26.34 -0.29 -12.64
C LEU A 542 26.05 -0.34 -14.15
N THR A 543 24.95 0.25 -14.61
CA THR A 543 24.64 0.43 -16.04
C THR A 543 25.63 1.39 -16.71
N TYR A 544 25.98 2.49 -16.06
CA TYR A 544 27.01 3.40 -16.54
C TYR A 544 28.38 2.73 -16.65
N VAL A 545 28.76 1.93 -15.64
CA VAL A 545 30.02 1.17 -15.61
C VAL A 545 30.02 0.08 -16.68
N SER A 546 28.92 -0.63 -16.91
CA SER A 546 28.85 -1.67 -17.95
C SER A 546 28.90 -1.09 -19.38
N GLN A 547 28.34 0.11 -19.58
CA GLN A 547 28.44 0.84 -20.85
C GLN A 547 29.86 1.38 -21.10
N LYS A 548 30.56 1.84 -20.06
CA LYS A 548 31.95 2.33 -20.19
C LYS A 548 33.02 1.25 -20.16
N HIS A 549 32.74 0.08 -19.57
CA HIS A 549 33.67 -1.02 -19.42
C HIS A 549 33.06 -2.32 -19.95
N PRO A 550 32.98 -2.49 -21.28
CA PRO A 550 32.31 -3.63 -21.93
C PRO A 550 32.94 -4.99 -21.63
N ASN A 551 34.11 -5.01 -20.98
CA ASN A 551 34.80 -6.23 -20.54
C ASN A 551 34.26 -6.77 -19.21
N LEU A 552 33.34 -6.05 -18.53
CA LEU A 552 32.68 -6.48 -17.29
C LEU A 552 31.35 -7.21 -17.54
N LYS A 553 31.05 -7.58 -18.80
CA LYS A 553 29.79 -8.24 -19.21
C LYS A 553 29.50 -9.59 -18.52
N ASP A 554 30.49 -10.20 -17.90
CA ASP A 554 30.34 -11.50 -17.21
C ASP A 554 29.89 -11.39 -15.75
N LEU A 555 29.66 -10.18 -15.22
CA LEU A 555 28.87 -10.00 -14.01
C LEU A 555 27.40 -10.29 -14.32
N LYS A 556 27.06 -11.58 -14.38
CA LYS A 556 25.68 -12.07 -14.35
C LYS A 556 25.05 -11.65 -13.02
N VAL A 557 24.42 -10.48 -13.01
CA VAL A 557 23.46 -10.11 -11.96
C VAL A 557 22.31 -11.12 -12.04
N ILE A 558 22.14 -11.88 -10.96
CA ILE A 558 21.26 -13.05 -10.90
C ILE A 558 19.80 -12.62 -11.13
N GLY A 559 19.14 -13.37 -12.02
CA GLY A 559 17.90 -13.03 -12.69
C GLY A 559 16.68 -12.86 -11.78
N GLY A 560 15.74 -12.06 -12.28
CA GLY A 560 14.41 -11.80 -11.72
C GLY A 560 13.98 -10.35 -11.87
N PHE A 561 14.88 -9.40 -11.56
CA PHE A 561 14.57 -7.97 -11.51
C PHE A 561 15.24 -7.13 -12.62
N ALA A 562 16.33 -7.62 -13.22
CA ALA A 562 17.07 -6.88 -14.26
C ALA A 562 16.34 -6.88 -15.62
N ASP A 563 15.69 -7.99 -16.00
CA ASP A 563 14.86 -8.06 -17.22
C ASP A 563 13.59 -7.17 -17.12
N MET A 564 13.21 -6.76 -15.92
CA MET A 564 12.09 -5.85 -15.66
C MET A 564 12.39 -4.40 -16.07
N VAL A 565 13.67 -4.03 -16.23
CA VAL A 565 14.11 -2.64 -16.48
C VAL A 565 14.91 -2.51 -17.80
N VAL A 566 15.49 -3.60 -18.30
CA VAL A 566 16.38 -3.56 -19.49
C VAL A 566 15.62 -3.61 -20.83
N THR A 567 14.33 -3.94 -20.86
CA THR A 567 13.47 -3.77 -22.06
C THR A 567 12.68 -2.46 -22.06
N GLY A 568 12.97 -1.54 -21.13
CA GLY A 568 12.33 -0.23 -21.05
C GLY A 568 12.57 0.57 -22.31
N GLY A 569 11.50 0.79 -23.09
CA GLY A 569 11.43 1.96 -23.97
C GLY A 569 11.79 3.20 -23.15
N SER A 570 12.59 4.08 -23.72
CA SER A 570 12.94 5.34 -23.08
C SER A 570 11.67 6.14 -22.79
N TYR A 571 11.70 7.01 -21.78
CA TYR A 571 10.61 7.96 -21.49
C TYR A 571 10.12 8.71 -22.76
N THR A 572 11.03 8.93 -23.70
CA THR A 572 10.74 9.44 -25.05
C THR A 572 9.84 8.53 -25.86
N ASP A 573 10.06 7.22 -25.86
CA ASP A 573 9.32 6.26 -26.69
C ASP A 573 7.85 6.20 -26.28
N VAL A 574 7.57 6.27 -24.97
CA VAL A 574 6.19 6.32 -24.44
C VAL A 574 5.46 7.59 -24.86
N ILE A 575 6.09 8.76 -24.69
CA ILE A 575 5.47 10.04 -25.09
C ILE A 575 5.20 10.05 -26.59
N MET A 576 6.07 9.43 -27.37
CA MET A 576 5.92 9.33 -28.82
C MET A 576 4.82 8.33 -29.23
N ASP A 577 4.58 7.28 -28.43
CA ASP A 577 3.51 6.30 -28.67
C ASP A 577 2.11 6.87 -28.36
N GLY A 578 1.96 7.68 -27.29
CA GLY A 578 0.70 8.33 -26.92
C GLY A 578 0.37 9.62 -27.70
N LEU A 579 1.38 10.27 -28.30
CA LEU A 579 1.23 11.54 -29.00
C LEU A 579 0.13 11.55 -30.08
N PRO A 580 -0.05 10.52 -30.93
CA PRO A 580 -1.12 10.50 -31.94
C PRO A 580 -2.52 10.60 -31.33
N VAL A 581 -2.78 9.90 -30.22
CA VAL A 581 -4.10 9.91 -29.54
C VAL A 581 -4.35 11.27 -28.90
N ASN A 582 -3.36 11.81 -28.18
CA ASN A 582 -3.50 13.10 -27.51
C ASN A 582 -3.70 14.24 -28.50
N THR A 583 -2.93 14.26 -29.59
CA THR A 583 -3.14 15.23 -30.66
C THR A 583 -4.54 15.08 -31.27
N LEU A 584 -5.05 13.87 -31.51
CA LEU A 584 -6.42 13.67 -31.99
C LEU A 584 -7.47 14.24 -31.02
N LEU A 585 -7.35 13.95 -29.73
CA LEU A 585 -8.24 14.48 -28.70
C LEU A 585 -8.23 16.01 -28.68
N ASP A 586 -7.08 16.65 -28.83
CA ASP A 586 -6.98 18.11 -28.89
C ASP A 586 -7.72 18.71 -30.10
N HIS A 587 -7.57 18.10 -31.27
CA HIS A 587 -8.30 18.52 -32.46
C HIS A 587 -9.80 18.32 -32.27
N LEU A 588 -10.24 17.20 -31.66
CA LEU A 588 -11.64 16.94 -31.34
C LEU A 588 -12.20 17.94 -30.33
N THR A 589 -11.49 18.25 -29.25
CA THR A 589 -11.88 19.27 -28.26
C THR A 589 -12.00 20.65 -28.91
N THR A 590 -11.05 21.01 -29.78
CA THR A 590 -11.11 22.27 -30.54
C THR A 590 -12.33 22.32 -31.46
N LEU A 591 -12.66 21.20 -32.12
CA LEU A 591 -13.87 21.08 -32.93
C LEU A 591 -15.14 21.20 -32.08
N ALA A 592 -15.18 20.56 -30.91
CA ALA A 592 -16.32 20.65 -29.99
C ALA A 592 -16.55 22.10 -29.54
N LEU A 593 -15.51 22.82 -29.13
CA LEU A 593 -15.57 24.24 -28.75
C LEU A 593 -16.16 25.11 -29.86
N LYS A 594 -15.69 24.92 -31.10
CA LYS A 594 -16.09 25.71 -32.28
C LYS A 594 -17.45 25.31 -32.86
N SER A 595 -17.97 24.14 -32.49
CA SER A 595 -19.24 23.65 -33.02
C SER A 595 -20.42 24.34 -32.34
N GLU A 596 -21.41 24.73 -33.13
CA GLU A 596 -22.65 25.36 -32.66
C GLU A 596 -23.65 24.34 -32.10
N SER A 597 -23.50 23.07 -32.45
CA SER A 597 -24.34 21.97 -31.97
C SER A 597 -23.59 20.64 -31.97
N TYR A 598 -24.11 19.66 -31.23
CA TYR A 598 -23.56 18.30 -31.20
C TYR A 598 -23.53 17.65 -32.59
N ALA A 599 -24.59 17.84 -33.40
CA ALA A 599 -24.64 17.31 -34.76
C ALA A 599 -23.55 17.91 -35.66
N ALA A 600 -23.27 19.21 -35.53
CA ALA A 600 -22.19 19.88 -36.27
C ALA A 600 -20.81 19.38 -35.82
N PHE A 601 -20.64 19.13 -34.52
CA PHE A 601 -19.43 18.53 -33.96
C PHE A 601 -19.19 17.12 -34.52
N VAL A 602 -20.17 16.22 -34.42
CA VAL A 602 -20.07 14.83 -34.91
C VAL A 602 -19.69 14.80 -36.39
N LYS A 603 -20.35 15.61 -37.22
CA LYS A 603 -20.03 15.69 -38.65
C LYS A 603 -18.58 16.11 -38.90
N SER A 604 -18.07 17.06 -38.11
CA SER A 604 -16.70 17.55 -38.23
C SER A 604 -15.68 16.54 -37.69
N ALA A 605 -15.99 15.86 -36.58
CA ALA A 605 -15.18 14.83 -35.98
C ALA A 605 -15.03 13.61 -36.89
N LEU A 606 -16.13 13.11 -37.47
CA LEU A 606 -16.10 12.00 -38.42
C LEU A 606 -15.29 12.36 -39.68
N LYS A 607 -15.39 13.62 -40.14
CA LYS A 607 -14.59 14.11 -41.27
C LYS A 607 -13.10 14.17 -40.92
N LEU A 608 -12.75 14.65 -39.72
CA LEU A 608 -11.37 14.66 -39.23
C LEU A 608 -10.77 13.25 -39.19
N MET A 609 -11.58 12.26 -38.79
CA MET A 609 -11.16 10.86 -38.67
C MET A 609 -11.18 10.08 -40.00
N GLY A 610 -11.50 10.71 -41.14
CA GLY A 610 -11.62 10.02 -42.43
C GLY A 610 -12.80 9.03 -42.51
N LEU A 611 -13.78 9.13 -41.60
CA LEU A 611 -14.89 8.19 -41.52
C LEU A 611 -16.09 8.57 -42.40
N THR A 612 -16.13 9.80 -42.94
CA THR A 612 -17.26 10.27 -43.75
C THR A 612 -17.24 9.85 -45.22
N ASP A 613 -16.09 9.44 -45.75
CA ASP A 613 -15.90 9.13 -47.17
C ASP A 613 -15.51 7.66 -47.44
N GLY A 614 -15.52 6.83 -46.40
CA GLY A 614 -15.16 5.40 -46.48
C GLY A 614 -13.66 5.17 -46.69
N THR A 615 -12.83 6.21 -46.60
CA THR A 615 -11.38 6.07 -46.65
C THR A 615 -10.85 5.81 -45.24
N TYR A 616 -10.88 4.54 -44.82
CA TYR A 616 -10.34 4.08 -43.53
C TYR A 616 -8.80 4.12 -43.48
N GLY A 617 -8.22 5.29 -43.78
CA GLY A 617 -6.79 5.51 -43.84
C GLY A 617 -6.23 6.16 -42.57
N PRO A 618 -4.89 6.12 -42.40
CA PRO A 618 -4.24 6.84 -41.32
C PRO A 618 -4.48 8.36 -41.44
N VAL A 619 -4.71 9.02 -40.30
CA VAL A 619 -4.96 10.46 -40.21
C VAL A 619 -3.71 11.17 -39.74
N THR A 620 -3.16 12.07 -40.56
CA THR A 620 -2.01 12.90 -40.16
C THR A 620 -2.50 14.23 -39.60
N LEU A 621 -2.14 14.51 -38.34
CA LEU A 621 -2.48 15.72 -37.62
C LEU A 621 -1.22 16.50 -37.30
N ASN A 622 -1.33 17.84 -37.27
CA ASN A 622 -0.26 18.66 -36.69
C ASN A 622 -0.30 18.48 -35.17
N VAL A 623 0.87 18.25 -34.57
CA VAL A 623 1.04 18.25 -33.13
C VAL A 623 0.67 19.62 -32.59
N THR A 624 -0.04 19.67 -31.47
CA THR A 624 -0.58 20.94 -30.98
C THR A 624 0.50 21.77 -30.29
N GLN A 625 0.30 23.08 -30.17
CA GLN A 625 1.24 23.93 -29.45
C GLN A 625 1.37 23.50 -27.98
N ASN A 626 0.29 22.99 -27.38
CA ASN A 626 0.30 22.46 -26.01
C ASN A 626 1.22 21.25 -25.88
N ASP A 627 1.14 20.29 -26.82
CA ASP A 627 2.03 19.12 -26.86
C ASP A 627 3.50 19.55 -27.03
N LEU A 628 3.77 20.55 -27.89
CA LEU A 628 5.10 21.11 -28.11
C LEU A 628 5.65 21.84 -26.88
N ASP A 629 4.81 22.58 -26.17
CA ASP A 629 5.18 23.29 -24.94
C ASP A 629 5.48 22.30 -23.81
N MET A 630 4.67 21.25 -23.66
CA MET A 630 4.94 20.14 -22.75
C MET A 630 6.28 19.48 -23.09
N ALA A 631 6.52 19.14 -24.36
CA ALA A 631 7.78 18.53 -24.76
C ALA A 631 9.00 19.40 -24.44
N LYS A 632 8.86 20.72 -24.59
CA LYS A 632 9.90 21.68 -24.21
C LYS A 632 10.19 21.65 -22.72
N GLU A 633 9.17 21.57 -21.87
CA GLU A 633 9.35 21.42 -20.41
C GLU A 633 10.10 20.12 -20.04
N LEU A 634 9.90 19.07 -20.83
CA LEU A 634 10.54 17.77 -20.66
C LEU A 634 11.90 17.64 -21.36
N ASN A 635 12.36 18.71 -22.01
CA ASN A 635 13.55 18.69 -22.85
C ASN A 635 13.50 17.58 -23.92
N LEU A 636 12.31 17.37 -24.49
CA LEU A 636 12.01 16.42 -25.57
C LEU A 636 11.77 17.15 -26.88
N LYS A 637 12.07 16.47 -27.98
CA LYS A 637 11.80 16.96 -29.34
C LYS A 637 10.71 16.09 -29.96
N LEU A 638 9.51 16.64 -30.10
CA LEU A 638 8.40 15.98 -30.81
C LEU A 638 8.45 16.26 -32.31
N PRO A 639 7.81 15.41 -33.13
CA PRO A 639 7.60 15.71 -34.54
C PRO A 639 6.57 16.83 -34.72
N ASP A 640 6.61 17.55 -35.84
CA ASP A 640 5.60 18.58 -36.15
C ASP A 640 4.23 17.98 -36.50
N LYS A 641 4.22 16.69 -36.89
CA LYS A 641 3.04 15.94 -37.28
C LYS A 641 3.07 14.54 -36.71
N VAL A 642 1.90 14.04 -36.34
CA VAL A 642 1.67 12.65 -35.96
C VAL A 642 0.67 12.00 -36.87
N THR A 643 0.84 10.70 -37.07
CA THR A 643 -0.07 9.88 -37.85
C THR A 643 -0.80 8.94 -36.92
N VAL A 644 -2.12 9.11 -36.81
CA VAL A 644 -3.01 8.17 -36.12
C VAL A 644 -3.29 7.03 -37.10
N SER A 645 -2.83 5.82 -36.78
CA SER A 645 -3.06 4.68 -37.68
C SER A 645 -4.54 4.31 -37.71
N SER A 646 -4.98 3.77 -38.85
CA SER A 646 -6.33 3.20 -38.97
C SER A 646 -6.54 2.03 -38.01
N GLU A 647 -5.49 1.26 -37.71
CA GLU A 647 -5.51 0.21 -36.68
C GLU A 647 -5.76 0.78 -35.29
N LEU A 648 -5.15 1.90 -34.91
CA LEU A 648 -5.40 2.53 -33.61
C LEU A 648 -6.86 3.03 -33.48
N LEU A 649 -7.45 3.50 -34.59
CA LEU A 649 -8.87 3.87 -34.66
C LEU A 649 -9.80 2.66 -34.64
N GLN A 650 -9.33 1.50 -35.13
CA GLN A 650 -10.09 0.24 -35.23
C GLN A 650 -9.94 -0.68 -34.01
N ASP A 651 -8.80 -0.63 -33.29
CA ASP A 651 -8.56 -1.38 -32.05
C ASP A 651 -9.46 -0.91 -30.91
N VAL A 652 -9.99 0.32 -31.02
CA VAL A 652 -11.00 0.85 -30.11
C VAL A 652 -12.40 0.35 -30.48
N VAL A 653 -12.68 0.07 -31.77
CA VAL A 653 -14.02 -0.28 -32.25
C VAL A 653 -13.99 -1.06 -33.58
N ALA A 654 -14.71 -2.20 -33.66
CA ALA A 654 -14.88 -2.94 -34.92
C ALA A 654 -15.48 -2.05 -36.04
N PRO A 655 -15.14 -2.23 -37.33
CA PRO A 655 -15.53 -1.30 -38.41
C PRO A 655 -17.03 -1.00 -38.53
N GLN A 656 -17.87 -1.94 -38.10
CA GLN A 656 -19.33 -1.87 -38.13
C GLN A 656 -19.91 -1.10 -36.93
N ASP A 657 -19.19 -1.11 -35.81
CA ASP A 657 -19.57 -0.48 -34.54
C ASP A 657 -19.08 0.97 -34.43
N LEU A 658 -18.21 1.42 -35.34
CA LEU A 658 -17.53 2.73 -35.31
C LEU A 658 -18.53 3.89 -35.24
N LEU A 659 -19.75 3.75 -35.76
CA LEU A 659 -20.76 4.81 -35.66
C LEU A 659 -21.63 4.69 -34.40
N GLU A 660 -21.74 3.54 -33.76
CA GLU A 660 -22.59 3.37 -32.57
C GLU A 660 -21.82 3.60 -31.27
N LYS A 661 -20.53 3.20 -31.21
CA LYS A 661 -19.67 3.34 -30.01
C LYS A 661 -18.91 4.67 -29.94
N ILE A 662 -18.47 5.22 -31.08
CA ILE A 662 -17.81 6.54 -31.11
C ILE A 662 -18.81 7.65 -30.74
N TYR A 663 -20.10 7.50 -31.03
CA TYR A 663 -21.08 8.54 -30.73
C TYR A 663 -21.21 8.81 -29.22
N PRO A 664 -21.31 7.80 -28.33
CA PRO A 664 -21.17 7.98 -26.89
C PRO A 664 -19.91 8.75 -26.48
N ASP A 665 -18.75 8.39 -26.99
CA ASP A 665 -17.47 9.04 -26.64
C ASP A 665 -17.39 10.48 -27.15
N LEU A 666 -17.81 10.73 -28.40
CA LEU A 666 -17.93 12.08 -28.95
C LEU A 666 -18.96 12.91 -28.18
N LYS A 667 -20.07 12.31 -27.76
CA LYS A 667 -21.07 13.00 -26.92
C LYS A 667 -20.47 13.38 -25.57
N ASN A 668 -19.64 12.51 -24.98
CA ASN A 668 -18.95 12.78 -23.73
C ASN A 668 -17.92 13.92 -23.92
N ILE A 669 -17.11 13.89 -24.98
CA ILE A 669 -16.17 14.97 -25.32
C ILE A 669 -16.92 16.30 -25.56
N TYR A 670 -18.02 16.28 -26.31
CA TYR A 670 -18.79 17.50 -26.57
C TYR A 670 -19.40 18.07 -25.29
N ARG A 671 -19.96 17.23 -24.42
CA ARG A 671 -20.54 17.61 -23.12
C ARG A 671 -19.51 17.99 -22.06
N SER A 672 -18.29 17.48 -22.15
CA SER A 672 -17.23 17.84 -21.20
C SER A 672 -16.67 19.23 -21.48
N VAL A 673 -16.76 19.65 -22.75
CA VAL A 673 -16.26 20.92 -23.28
C VAL A 673 -17.31 22.05 -23.28
N LYS A 674 -18.59 21.73 -23.52
CA LYS A 674 -19.72 22.68 -23.52
C LYS A 674 -20.49 22.64 -22.20
#